data_AF-A0A438MWG6-F1
#
_entry.id   AF-A0A438MWG6-F1
#
_cell.length_a   1.000
_cell.length_b   1.000
_cell.length_c   1.000
_cell.angle_alpha   90.00
_cell.angle_beta   90.00
_cell.angle_gamma   90.00
#
_symmetry.space_group_name_H-M   'P 1'
#
loop_
_entity.id
_entity.type
_entity.pdbx_description
1 polymer ?
#
loop_
_entity_poly.entity_id
_entity_poly.type
_entity_poly.pdbx_seq_one_letter_code
_entity_poly.pdbx_strand_id
1 'polypeptide(L)'
;MLDAFEILTTSGVVLWSRSTSAIGASAVNSLINDVFIEERVRTSQPASSNPTYKYEKYTLKYTLVKDLGLIFVAVYQSLLHLTWVDKLLDDIKTIFVEVYRGQLEEVDSQALKYPFDKYFDEELRRLDQSIGEPLEHVPRVQVSDEKKSNAEVGDNGGPPPPNQPQLLQAQPRAVPTTNGDSLQNTQVQSPDTSRPTTPLSGIASHLLTEKSRPGSRGSRRARKAAHITSANASSGDEARRPVTPKSKSKKGRVWGPDGVADEADDDTNLDYSAVDSDAGDSGFRSPPPKVIRPESWGVKNKQGQFVLKDLDDEVSQILKSAESDKTDVNNTGSSRFGVISGYFRNIVGGKTITKQDLEGPLKSMEEHLINKNVARDAAIRMCQGVEVEMLGKKTGAFESLDAALKPALENSLRKILTPRSSLDLLQQIESVANPSASRAQPRPFVITILGVNGVGKSTNLSKLCYFLLQNNYRVLIAAGDTFRSGAVEQLNVHVRNLKELTERENLGAVNIYERGYGKDAANVAKDAVSFAAANNYQVVLIDTAGRAHTNTQLMASLEKLVDLAKPDLILQVAEALVGNDSVGQAQNFTKALGKNRKLDGFIVSKIDTVGSGIGTMISLVHATSVPVQFIGVGQHYGDLRQLSVPWAVNMLMS
;
A
#
# COMPACT_ATOMS: atom_id res chain seq x y z
N MET A 1 37.68 -22.98 -1.18
CA MET A 1 36.72 -23.87 -0.47
C MET A 1 35.72 -23.02 0.28
N LEU A 2 36.19 -22.05 1.08
CA LEU A 2 35.52 -20.76 1.21
C LEU A 2 35.65 -19.94 -0.10
N ASP A 3 34.70 -19.04 -0.40
CA ASP A 3 34.80 -18.05 -1.48
C ASP A 3 35.20 -16.66 -0.93
N ALA A 4 34.62 -16.25 0.20
CA ALA A 4 34.97 -15.02 0.93
C ALA A 4 34.69 -15.11 2.44
N PHE A 5 35.42 -14.32 3.24
CA PHE A 5 35.12 -14.02 4.64
C PHE A 5 35.23 -12.52 4.89
N GLU A 6 34.25 -11.92 5.56
CA GLU A 6 34.22 -10.49 5.86
C GLU A 6 33.86 -10.22 7.32
N ILE A 7 34.53 -9.23 7.93
CA ILE A 7 34.26 -8.72 9.27
C ILE A 7 33.89 -7.25 9.11
N LEU A 8 32.68 -6.90 9.54
CA LEU A 8 32.09 -5.59 9.31
C LEU A 8 31.27 -5.11 10.50
N THR A 9 31.12 -3.80 10.64
CA THR A 9 30.32 -3.20 11.70
C THR A 9 28.82 -3.21 11.36
N THR A 10 27.96 -3.05 12.36
CA THR A 10 26.52 -2.78 12.18
C THR A 10 26.24 -1.46 11.44
N SER A 11 27.22 -0.56 11.36
CA SER A 11 27.20 0.64 10.53
C SER A 11 27.63 0.41 9.06
N GLY A 12 28.00 -0.82 8.68
CA GLY A 12 28.37 -1.20 7.31
C GLY A 12 29.83 -0.93 6.94
N VAL A 13 30.71 -0.65 7.89
CA VAL A 13 32.15 -0.46 7.65
C VAL A 13 32.85 -1.82 7.66
N VAL A 14 33.54 -2.17 6.57
CA VAL A 14 34.35 -3.39 6.50
C VAL A 14 35.67 -3.17 7.24
N LEU A 15 35.87 -3.89 8.35
CA LEU A 15 37.06 -3.82 9.19
C LEU A 15 38.20 -4.70 8.67
N TRP A 16 37.83 -5.87 8.15
CA TRP A 16 38.72 -6.82 7.49
C TRP A 16 37.93 -7.66 6.47
N SER A 17 38.54 -8.00 5.34
CA SER A 17 37.95 -8.91 4.37
C SER A 17 39.02 -9.72 3.65
N ARG A 18 38.69 -10.98 3.37
CA ARG A 18 39.49 -11.87 2.54
C ARG A 18 38.58 -12.55 1.53
N SER A 19 38.78 -12.25 0.26
CA SER A 19 37.99 -12.84 -0.81
C SER A 19 38.89 -13.49 -1.86
N THR A 20 38.45 -14.66 -2.34
CA THR A 20 39.02 -15.37 -3.49
C THR A 20 38.18 -15.18 -4.76
N SER A 21 37.07 -14.44 -4.68
CA SER A 21 36.13 -14.21 -5.80
C SER A 21 35.47 -12.84 -5.74
N ALA A 22 35.32 -12.16 -6.88
CA ALA A 22 34.72 -10.82 -6.97
C ALA A 22 33.24 -10.74 -6.52
N ILE A 23 32.57 -11.89 -6.33
CA ILE A 23 31.13 -11.98 -6.04
C ILE A 23 30.81 -11.88 -4.53
N GLY A 24 31.82 -12.01 -3.65
CA GLY A 24 31.66 -11.95 -2.19
C GLY A 24 30.91 -10.68 -1.74
N ALA A 25 31.38 -9.51 -2.14
CA ALA A 25 30.80 -8.23 -1.76
C ALA A 25 29.32 -8.06 -2.16
N SER A 26 28.91 -8.53 -3.34
CA SER A 26 27.48 -8.49 -3.74
C SER A 26 26.60 -9.38 -2.88
N ALA A 27 27.08 -10.56 -2.50
CA ALA A 27 26.33 -11.49 -1.67
C ALA A 27 26.24 -11.00 -0.21
N VAL A 28 27.33 -10.42 0.33
CA VAL A 28 27.35 -9.80 1.66
C VAL A 28 26.46 -8.55 1.70
N ASN A 29 26.49 -7.69 0.67
CA ASN A 29 25.57 -6.56 0.56
C ASN A 29 24.10 -7.01 0.51
N SER A 30 23.79 -8.13 -0.16
CA SER A 30 22.43 -8.70 -0.15
C SER A 30 22.03 -9.24 1.22
N LEU A 31 22.96 -9.87 1.96
CA LEU A 31 22.73 -10.27 3.35
C LEU A 31 22.45 -9.05 4.24
N ILE A 32 23.27 -8.00 4.14
CA ILE A 32 23.09 -6.75 4.92
C ILE A 32 21.72 -6.14 4.62
N ASN A 33 21.34 -6.04 3.35
CA ASN A 33 20.02 -5.56 2.96
C ASN A 33 18.89 -6.45 3.51
N ASP A 34 18.84 -7.73 3.15
CA ASP A 34 17.68 -8.60 3.43
C ASP A 34 17.51 -8.94 4.92
N VAL A 35 18.62 -9.09 5.66
CA VAL A 35 18.62 -9.56 7.06
C VAL A 35 18.75 -8.43 8.06
N PHE A 36 19.67 -7.48 7.84
CA PHE A 36 19.98 -6.43 8.82
C PHE A 36 19.22 -5.11 8.59
N ILE A 37 18.81 -4.80 7.34
CA ILE A 37 18.11 -3.55 6.99
C ILE A 37 16.60 -3.77 6.76
N GLU A 38 16.24 -4.87 6.11
CA GLU A 38 14.86 -5.19 5.72
C GLU A 38 14.17 -6.21 6.64
N GLU A 39 14.91 -6.96 7.47
CA GLU A 39 14.41 -8.03 8.36
C GLU A 39 13.47 -9.06 7.67
N ARG A 40 13.61 -9.25 6.34
CA ARG A 40 12.68 -10.09 5.54
C ARG A 40 12.83 -11.58 5.83
N VAL A 41 14.03 -12.02 6.18
CA VAL A 41 14.34 -13.43 6.42
C VAL A 41 14.45 -13.70 7.91
N ARG A 42 13.37 -14.22 8.51
CA ARG A 42 13.44 -14.83 9.86
C ARG A 42 14.21 -16.15 9.76
N THR A 43 15.46 -16.18 10.23
CA THR A 43 16.25 -17.41 10.36
C THR A 43 15.70 -18.29 11.49
N SER A 44 14.72 -19.12 11.17
CA SER A 44 14.13 -20.12 12.07
C SER A 44 15.05 -21.35 12.19
N GLN A 45 16.05 -21.31 13.07
CA GLN A 45 17.00 -22.43 13.26
C GLN A 45 17.37 -22.65 14.74
N PRO A 46 17.78 -23.87 15.12
CA PRO A 46 18.02 -24.25 16.52
C PRO A 46 19.23 -23.54 17.13
N ALA A 47 19.27 -23.47 18.46
CA ALA A 47 20.24 -22.72 19.26
C ALA A 47 21.70 -23.21 19.20
N SER A 48 22.05 -24.12 18.27
CA SER A 48 23.34 -24.81 18.19
C SER A 48 24.08 -24.61 16.85
N SER A 49 23.60 -23.74 15.96
CA SER A 49 24.20 -23.51 14.63
C SER A 49 24.10 -22.05 14.22
N ASN A 50 25.13 -21.51 13.56
CA ASN A 50 25.11 -20.11 13.16
C ASN A 50 24.06 -19.84 12.05
N PRO A 51 23.35 -18.70 12.10
CA PRO A 51 22.38 -18.30 11.09
C PRO A 51 22.85 -18.46 9.64
N THR A 52 21.98 -18.98 8.78
CA THR A 52 22.26 -19.26 7.38
C THR A 52 21.33 -18.45 6.45
N TYR A 53 21.92 -17.75 5.49
CA TYR A 53 21.26 -17.00 4.41
C TYR A 53 21.70 -17.60 3.06
N LYS A 54 20.84 -17.52 2.03
CA LYS A 54 21.13 -18.07 0.70
C LYS A 54 20.94 -16.99 -0.36
N TYR A 55 21.96 -16.81 -1.20
CA TYR A 55 21.98 -15.84 -2.28
C TYR A 55 22.42 -16.53 -3.58
N GLU A 56 21.50 -16.65 -4.53
CA GLU A 56 21.70 -17.40 -5.79
C GLU A 56 22.28 -18.82 -5.55
N LYS A 57 23.53 -19.04 -5.96
CA LYS A 57 24.30 -20.28 -5.82
C LYS A 57 25.21 -20.32 -4.57
N TYR A 58 25.18 -19.29 -3.74
CA TYR A 58 26.00 -19.14 -2.53
C TYR A 58 25.17 -19.32 -1.26
N THR A 59 25.81 -19.89 -0.25
CA THR A 59 25.33 -19.96 1.12
C THR A 59 26.24 -19.08 1.98
N LEU A 60 25.61 -18.24 2.79
CA LEU A 60 26.27 -17.32 3.69
C LEU A 60 25.91 -17.73 5.11
N LYS A 61 26.92 -17.90 5.96
CA LYS A 61 26.75 -18.08 7.40
C LYS A 61 27.32 -16.87 8.13
N TYR A 62 26.68 -16.44 9.20
CA TYR A 62 27.14 -15.28 9.95
C TYR A 62 26.96 -15.41 11.45
N THR A 63 27.79 -14.70 12.21
CA THR A 63 27.70 -14.59 13.68
C THR A 63 27.90 -13.14 14.12
N LEU A 64 27.47 -12.81 15.34
CA LEU A 64 27.27 -11.43 15.80
C LEU A 64 27.87 -11.20 17.20
N VAL A 65 28.53 -10.07 17.39
CA VAL A 65 28.96 -9.55 18.69
C VAL A 65 28.25 -8.22 18.92
N LYS A 66 27.08 -8.27 19.57
CA LYS A 66 26.18 -7.11 19.70
C LYS A 66 26.81 -5.94 20.44
N ASP A 67 27.54 -6.23 21.52
CA ASP A 67 28.09 -5.20 22.42
C ASP A 67 29.17 -4.33 21.75
N LEU A 68 29.86 -4.88 20.74
CA LEU A 68 30.86 -4.19 19.91
C LEU A 68 30.32 -3.84 18.51
N GLY A 69 29.05 -4.13 18.22
CA GLY A 69 28.44 -3.90 16.91
C GLY A 69 29.14 -4.63 15.75
N LEU A 70 29.67 -5.83 15.95
CA LEU A 70 30.42 -6.58 14.91
C LEU A 70 29.60 -7.71 14.29
N ILE A 71 29.81 -7.91 12.98
CA ILE A 71 29.21 -8.95 12.15
C ILE A 71 30.34 -9.69 11.43
N PHE A 72 30.34 -11.03 11.55
CA PHE A 72 31.28 -11.93 10.91
C PHE A 72 30.53 -12.76 9.87
N VAL A 73 30.98 -12.77 8.61
CA VAL A 73 30.27 -13.41 7.49
C VAL A 73 31.21 -14.32 6.71
N ALA A 74 30.80 -15.58 6.53
CA ALA A 74 31.49 -16.58 5.71
C ALA A 74 30.62 -16.94 4.48
N VAL A 75 31.20 -16.86 3.28
CA VAL A 75 30.53 -17.07 1.99
C VAL A 75 31.15 -18.28 1.28
N TYR A 76 30.32 -19.23 0.86
CA TYR A 76 30.75 -20.42 0.11
C TYR A 76 29.66 -20.92 -0.85
N GLN A 77 30.02 -21.72 -1.85
CA GLN A 77 29.05 -22.29 -2.81
C GLN A 77 28.08 -23.26 -2.11
N SER A 78 26.78 -23.12 -2.38
CA SER A 78 25.70 -23.93 -1.78
C SER A 78 25.78 -25.44 -2.08
N LEU A 79 26.61 -25.84 -3.04
CA LEU A 79 26.89 -27.25 -3.37
C LEU A 79 27.92 -27.89 -2.41
N LEU A 80 28.65 -27.08 -1.63
CA LEU A 80 29.66 -27.54 -0.68
C LEU A 80 29.07 -27.57 0.74
N HIS A 81 28.93 -28.77 1.32
CA HIS A 81 28.45 -28.91 2.69
C HIS A 81 29.60 -28.81 3.71
N LEU A 82 30.06 -27.58 3.98
CA LEU A 82 31.18 -27.30 4.87
C LEU A 82 30.75 -27.36 6.35
N THR A 83 30.98 -28.50 7.00
CA THR A 83 30.64 -28.74 8.42
C THR A 83 31.49 -27.91 9.39
N TRP A 84 32.68 -27.46 8.98
CA TRP A 84 33.62 -26.71 9.82
C TRP A 84 33.37 -25.20 9.84
N VAL A 85 32.50 -24.64 8.97
CA VAL A 85 32.30 -23.19 8.85
C VAL A 85 31.71 -22.56 10.11
N ASP A 86 30.85 -23.28 10.84
CA ASP A 86 30.32 -22.77 12.12
C ASP A 86 31.45 -22.60 13.14
N LYS A 87 32.34 -23.58 13.24
CA LYS A 87 33.51 -23.54 14.12
C LYS A 87 34.47 -22.41 13.69
N LEU A 88 34.77 -22.26 12.39
CA LEU A 88 35.60 -21.15 11.90
C LEU A 88 35.01 -19.79 12.30
N LEU A 89 33.69 -19.59 12.15
CA LEU A 89 33.05 -18.34 12.54
C LEU A 89 33.21 -18.03 14.03
N ASP A 90 33.06 -19.04 14.90
CA ASP A 90 33.17 -18.87 16.35
C ASP A 90 34.61 -18.71 16.84
N ASP A 91 35.57 -19.44 16.25
CA ASP A 91 37.01 -19.30 16.56
C ASP A 91 37.53 -17.93 16.10
N ILE A 92 37.24 -17.52 14.85
CA ILE A 92 37.64 -16.20 14.32
C ILE A 92 36.98 -15.05 15.10
N LYS A 93 35.70 -15.17 15.46
CA LYS A 93 35.02 -14.20 16.34
C LYS A 93 35.77 -14.02 17.66
N THR A 94 36.19 -15.11 18.28
CA THR A 94 36.90 -15.08 19.57
C THR A 94 38.28 -14.43 19.41
N ILE A 95 39.09 -14.91 18.46
CA ILE A 95 40.45 -14.40 18.21
C ILE A 95 40.42 -12.90 17.85
N PHE A 96 39.51 -12.46 16.97
CA PHE A 96 39.43 -11.07 16.55
C PHE A 96 39.05 -10.13 17.71
N VAL A 97 38.08 -10.53 18.54
CA VAL A 97 37.65 -9.75 19.72
C VAL A 97 38.74 -9.70 20.79
N GLU A 98 39.48 -10.79 21.03
CA GLU A 98 40.57 -10.78 22.01
C GLU A 98 41.78 -9.97 21.56
N VAL A 99 42.22 -10.13 20.30
CA VAL A 99 43.40 -9.44 19.75
C VAL A 99 43.18 -7.93 19.64
N TYR A 100 41.97 -7.48 19.33
CA TYR A 100 41.68 -6.06 19.07
C TYR A 100 40.77 -5.37 20.10
N ARG A 101 40.45 -5.99 21.24
CA ARG A 101 39.53 -5.43 22.27
C ARG A 101 39.76 -3.93 22.53
N GLY A 102 40.99 -3.54 22.84
CA GLY A 102 41.32 -2.15 23.17
C GLY A 102 41.17 -1.15 22.01
N GLN A 103 41.26 -1.61 20.76
CA GLN A 103 41.06 -0.77 19.56
C GLN A 103 39.58 -0.71 19.14
N LEU A 104 38.80 -1.73 19.48
CA LEU A 104 37.36 -1.80 19.22
C LEU A 104 36.52 -0.98 20.23
N GLU A 105 37.10 -0.61 21.38
CA GLU A 105 36.49 0.26 22.38
C GLU A 105 36.77 1.77 22.14
N GLU A 106 37.72 2.11 21.25
CA GLU A 106 38.00 3.50 20.87
C GLU A 106 37.05 3.98 19.74
N VAL A 107 36.59 5.23 19.86
CA VAL A 107 35.41 5.73 19.11
C VAL A 107 35.66 5.94 17.60
N ASP A 108 36.92 5.95 17.14
CA ASP A 108 37.29 6.37 15.79
C ASP A 108 37.45 5.19 14.80
N SER A 109 36.33 4.51 14.54
CA SER A 109 36.24 3.29 13.73
C SER A 109 36.43 3.51 12.21
N GLN A 110 36.84 4.70 11.76
CA GLN A 110 36.84 5.08 10.34
C GLN A 110 38.18 4.91 9.60
N ALA A 111 39.30 4.66 10.30
CA ALA A 111 40.64 4.71 9.68
C ALA A 111 41.50 3.44 9.81
N LEU A 112 41.14 2.47 10.67
CA LEU A 112 41.98 1.31 10.98
C LEU A 112 41.62 0.08 10.13
N LYS A 113 42.52 -0.29 9.21
CA LYS A 113 42.53 -1.64 8.62
C LYS A 113 43.21 -2.61 9.58
N TYR A 114 42.49 -3.62 10.04
CA TYR A 114 43.01 -4.59 10.99
C TYR A 114 43.87 -5.67 10.27
N PRO A 115 45.18 -5.79 10.56
CA PRO A 115 46.06 -6.74 9.89
C PRO A 115 45.88 -8.17 10.44
N PHE A 116 44.78 -8.82 10.02
CA PHE A 116 44.32 -10.07 10.62
C PHE A 116 44.67 -11.33 9.82
N ASP A 117 45.22 -11.19 8.61
CA ASP A 117 45.43 -12.30 7.66
C ASP A 117 46.18 -13.50 8.24
N LYS A 118 47.22 -13.24 9.05
CA LYS A 118 48.04 -14.28 9.70
C LYS A 118 47.24 -15.17 10.65
N TYR A 119 46.32 -14.59 11.42
CA TYR A 119 45.49 -15.34 12.37
C TYR A 119 44.44 -16.17 11.63
N PHE A 120 43.85 -15.58 10.59
CA PHE A 120 42.89 -16.27 9.73
C PHE A 120 43.52 -17.45 8.97
N ASP A 121 44.72 -17.29 8.42
CA ASP A 121 45.42 -18.35 7.70
C ASP A 121 45.79 -19.54 8.59
N GLU A 122 46.21 -19.27 9.83
CA GLU A 122 46.60 -20.34 10.76
C GLU A 122 45.37 -21.16 11.21
N GLU A 123 44.25 -20.52 11.54
CA GLU A 123 43.04 -21.25 11.92
C GLU A 123 42.40 -21.99 10.73
N LEU A 124 42.42 -21.40 9.52
CA LEU A 124 41.98 -22.10 8.31
C LEU A 124 42.84 -23.34 8.04
N ARG A 125 44.17 -23.22 8.17
CA ARG A 125 45.12 -24.34 8.04
C ARG A 125 44.90 -25.42 9.11
N ARG A 126 44.62 -25.02 10.35
CA ARG A 126 44.34 -25.93 11.48
C ARG A 126 43.04 -26.70 11.26
N LEU A 127 42.00 -26.06 10.73
CA LEU A 127 40.76 -26.72 10.36
C LEU A 127 40.95 -27.67 9.18
N ASP A 128 41.69 -27.28 8.14
CA ASP A 128 42.05 -28.18 7.03
C ASP A 128 42.85 -29.41 7.50
N GLN A 129 43.77 -29.25 8.46
CA GLN A 129 44.50 -30.37 9.07
C GLN A 129 43.58 -31.31 9.87
N SER A 130 42.58 -30.77 10.57
CA SER A 130 41.61 -31.58 11.33
C SER A 130 40.68 -32.45 10.46
N ILE A 131 40.69 -32.24 9.14
CA ILE A 131 39.96 -33.04 8.14
C ILE A 131 40.85 -34.17 7.58
N GLY A 132 42.16 -34.13 7.83
CA GLY A 132 43.17 -34.91 7.12
C GLY A 132 43.77 -36.13 7.83
N GLU A 133 43.33 -36.50 9.04
CA GLU A 133 43.86 -37.71 9.71
C GLU A 133 43.24 -39.00 9.10
N PRO A 134 44.06 -39.94 8.59
CA PRO A 134 43.58 -41.23 8.10
C PRO A 134 43.40 -42.21 9.28
N LEU A 135 42.21 -42.79 9.38
CA LEU A 135 41.93 -43.91 10.31
C LEU A 135 42.64 -45.18 9.82
N GLU A 136 43.70 -45.62 10.51
CA GLU A 136 44.34 -46.93 10.28
C GLU A 136 43.97 -48.00 11.32
N HIS A 137 44.01 -49.24 10.84
CA HIS A 137 43.79 -50.54 11.51
C HIS A 137 42.36 -50.90 11.98
N VAL A 138 41.80 -52.12 11.79
CA VAL A 138 41.96 -53.32 10.88
C VAL A 138 41.01 -54.41 11.48
N PRO A 139 40.50 -55.48 10.80
CA PRO A 139 40.93 -56.12 9.54
C PRO A 139 39.85 -56.26 8.43
N ARG A 140 40.31 -56.75 7.27
CA ARG A 140 39.54 -57.06 6.06
C ARG A 140 39.79 -58.52 5.63
N VAL A 141 38.76 -59.21 5.14
CA VAL A 141 38.83 -60.47 4.36
C VAL A 141 37.86 -60.26 3.18
N GLN A 142 38.32 -59.87 1.97
CA GLN A 142 38.79 -60.72 0.84
C GLN A 142 37.65 -61.57 0.24
N VAL A 143 37.43 -61.70 -1.08
CA VAL A 143 38.31 -62.16 -2.20
C VAL A 143 37.67 -61.67 -3.54
N SER A 144 38.30 -60.78 -4.33
CA SER A 144 39.14 -60.98 -5.55
C SER A 144 38.42 -60.95 -6.91
N ASP A 145 39.11 -60.45 -7.94
CA ASP A 145 38.67 -60.32 -9.34
C ASP A 145 38.54 -61.65 -10.11
N GLU A 146 37.75 -61.68 -11.19
CA GLU A 146 38.22 -62.26 -12.47
C GLU A 146 37.47 -61.70 -13.71
N LYS A 147 38.04 -61.94 -14.89
CA LYS A 147 37.74 -61.29 -16.18
C LYS A 147 37.72 -62.33 -17.31
N LYS A 148 36.60 -62.47 -18.02
CA LYS A 148 36.35 -63.35 -19.21
C LYS A 148 35.00 -62.96 -19.83
N SER A 149 34.60 -63.22 -21.07
CA SER A 149 35.19 -63.47 -22.41
C SER A 149 34.05 -64.11 -23.24
N ASN A 150 33.99 -63.88 -24.56
CA ASN A 150 32.91 -64.34 -25.46
C ASN A 150 32.58 -65.85 -25.40
N ALA A 151 31.31 -66.19 -25.64
CA ALA A 151 30.87 -67.42 -26.32
C ALA A 151 29.41 -67.26 -26.86
N GLU A 152 29.01 -68.13 -27.80
CA GLU A 152 27.81 -67.99 -28.65
C GLU A 152 26.65 -68.95 -28.28
N VAL A 153 25.44 -68.63 -28.80
CA VAL A 153 24.30 -69.54 -29.15
C VAL A 153 23.62 -70.39 -28.04
N GLY A 154 22.27 -70.34 -27.94
CA GLY A 154 21.49 -71.30 -27.15
C GLY A 154 20.03 -70.91 -26.82
N ASP A 155 19.13 -71.04 -27.79
CA ASP A 155 17.67 -70.83 -27.75
C ASP A 155 16.88 -71.57 -26.61
N ASN A 156 16.00 -70.88 -25.87
CA ASN A 156 14.53 -71.16 -25.81
C ASN A 156 13.71 -70.35 -24.75
N GLY A 157 12.66 -69.67 -25.23
CA GLY A 157 11.32 -69.51 -24.60
C GLY A 157 11.15 -68.96 -23.17
N GLY A 158 10.64 -67.73 -23.04
CA GLY A 158 10.03 -67.21 -21.80
C GLY A 158 9.09 -66.00 -22.02
N PRO A 159 7.87 -65.96 -21.43
CA PRO A 159 6.90 -64.87 -21.62
C PRO A 159 7.09 -63.67 -20.66
N PRO A 160 6.52 -62.48 -20.95
CA PRO A 160 6.92 -61.22 -20.29
C PRO A 160 6.02 -60.76 -19.11
N PRO A 161 6.56 -59.99 -18.14
CA PRO A 161 5.83 -59.16 -17.18
C PRO A 161 5.72 -57.66 -17.63
N PRO A 162 4.92 -56.80 -16.95
CA PRO A 162 4.25 -55.66 -17.58
C PRO A 162 4.93 -54.27 -17.45
N ASN A 163 4.43 -53.32 -18.27
CA ASN A 163 4.92 -51.93 -18.40
C ASN A 163 4.47 -50.96 -17.30
N GLN A 164 5.32 -49.96 -17.02
CA GLN A 164 4.95 -48.71 -16.33
C GLN A 164 4.62 -47.58 -17.35
N PRO A 165 3.79 -46.59 -16.98
CA PRO A 165 3.38 -45.51 -17.89
C PRO A 165 4.24 -44.24 -17.76
N GLN A 166 4.56 -43.59 -18.90
CA GLN A 166 4.98 -42.19 -18.94
C GLN A 166 4.50 -41.46 -20.21
N LEU A 167 4.25 -40.16 -20.02
CA LEU A 167 4.26 -39.05 -20.99
C LEU A 167 3.23 -39.03 -22.14
N LEU A 168 2.48 -37.93 -22.20
CA LEU A 168 1.69 -37.47 -23.33
C LEU A 168 2.16 -36.08 -23.75
N GLN A 169 2.63 -35.96 -25.00
CA GLN A 169 2.82 -34.70 -25.72
C GLN A 169 1.87 -34.63 -26.92
N ALA A 170 1.58 -33.42 -27.39
CA ALA A 170 0.49 -33.11 -28.31
C ALA A 170 0.84 -33.31 -29.80
N GLN A 171 -0.20 -33.46 -30.64
CA GLN A 171 -0.16 -33.32 -32.10
C GLN A 171 -1.43 -32.63 -32.66
N PRO A 172 -1.44 -32.14 -33.93
CA PRO A 172 -2.24 -30.97 -34.33
C PRO A 172 -3.40 -31.20 -35.34
N ARG A 173 -4.15 -30.10 -35.56
CA ARG A 173 -5.10 -29.72 -36.65
C ARG A 173 -5.41 -30.67 -37.82
N ALA A 174 -6.70 -30.66 -38.21
CA ALA A 174 -7.19 -30.90 -39.57
C ALA A 174 -8.15 -29.78 -40.02
N VAL A 175 -8.36 -29.64 -41.34
CA VAL A 175 -9.17 -28.61 -42.04
C VAL A 175 -10.19 -29.32 -42.96
N PRO A 176 -11.33 -28.69 -43.34
CA PRO A 176 -11.69 -28.77 -44.77
C PRO A 176 -12.37 -27.52 -45.38
N THR A 177 -12.47 -27.54 -46.71
CA THR A 177 -13.12 -26.56 -47.62
C THR A 177 -13.82 -27.37 -48.76
N THR A 178 -14.56 -26.85 -49.76
CA THR A 178 -14.86 -25.49 -50.28
C THR A 178 -16.15 -25.56 -51.13
N ASN A 179 -16.81 -24.42 -51.40
CA ASN A 179 -17.87 -24.20 -52.44
C ASN A 179 -19.25 -24.86 -52.14
N GLY A 180 -20.44 -24.31 -52.45
CA GLY A 180 -20.96 -23.06 -53.04
C GLY A 180 -22.52 -23.11 -52.99
N ASP A 181 -23.37 -22.24 -53.54
CA ASP A 181 -23.27 -20.92 -54.21
C ASP A 181 -24.71 -20.30 -54.35
N SER A 182 -24.87 -19.14 -55.03
CA SER A 182 -26.11 -18.47 -55.50
C SER A 182 -26.87 -17.49 -54.56
N LEU A 183 -27.70 -16.63 -55.17
CA LEU A 183 -27.99 -15.23 -54.75
C LEU A 183 -29.48 -14.94 -54.47
N GLN A 184 -29.78 -13.99 -53.56
CA GLN A 184 -30.61 -12.77 -53.74
C GLN A 184 -31.41 -12.27 -52.50
N ASN A 185 -31.18 -10.98 -52.17
CA ASN A 185 -32.11 -9.93 -51.70
C ASN A 185 -32.80 -9.86 -50.30
N THR A 186 -32.80 -8.61 -49.81
CA THR A 186 -33.77 -7.89 -48.91
C THR A 186 -33.63 -7.87 -47.37
N GLN A 187 -33.09 -6.74 -46.88
CA GLN A 187 -33.55 -5.84 -45.79
C GLN A 187 -33.89 -6.30 -44.34
N VAL A 188 -33.11 -5.73 -43.40
CA VAL A 188 -33.48 -5.00 -42.14
C VAL A 188 -34.49 -5.61 -41.14
N GLN A 189 -34.05 -5.91 -39.90
CA GLN A 189 -34.44 -5.19 -38.65
C GLN A 189 -33.76 -5.76 -37.38
N SER A 190 -33.70 -4.94 -36.32
CA SER A 190 -33.05 -5.20 -35.02
C SER A 190 -33.85 -6.13 -34.09
N PRO A 191 -33.22 -6.78 -33.09
CA PRO A 191 -33.88 -7.74 -32.21
C PRO A 191 -34.57 -7.10 -31.01
N ASP A 192 -35.57 -7.78 -30.46
CA ASP A 192 -36.14 -7.45 -29.14
C ASP A 192 -36.32 -8.70 -28.25
N THR A 193 -36.45 -8.44 -26.95
CA THR A 193 -36.25 -9.33 -25.79
C THR A 193 -36.92 -10.73 -25.78
N SER A 194 -36.27 -11.67 -25.07
CA SER A 194 -36.96 -12.51 -24.06
C SER A 194 -35.98 -13.22 -23.11
N ARG A 195 -36.44 -13.47 -21.88
CA ARG A 195 -35.68 -14.06 -20.75
C ARG A 195 -36.39 -15.32 -20.27
N PRO A 196 -35.69 -16.44 -20.00
CA PRO A 196 -36.30 -17.63 -19.39
C PRO A 196 -36.22 -17.62 -17.86
N THR A 197 -37.13 -18.35 -17.20
CA THR A 197 -37.15 -18.60 -15.74
C THR A 197 -37.57 -20.04 -15.43
N THR A 198 -37.07 -20.56 -14.30
CA THR A 198 -37.30 -21.86 -13.60
C THR A 198 -36.07 -22.79 -13.64
N PRO A 199 -35.82 -23.52 -12.52
CA PRO A 199 -36.33 -24.90 -12.43
C PRO A 199 -37.00 -25.26 -11.08
N LEU A 200 -37.23 -26.56 -10.88
CA LEU A 200 -38.26 -27.20 -10.04
C LEU A 200 -37.76 -27.72 -8.66
N SER A 201 -38.71 -28.14 -7.80
CA SER A 201 -38.51 -28.68 -6.44
C SER A 201 -38.07 -30.17 -6.37
N GLY A 202 -37.54 -30.61 -5.22
CA GLY A 202 -37.63 -32.02 -4.82
C GLY A 202 -36.83 -32.47 -3.59
N ILE A 203 -37.56 -33.03 -2.60
CA ILE A 203 -37.19 -33.97 -1.50
C ILE A 203 -37.55 -33.44 -0.10
N ALA A 204 -38.12 -34.34 0.73
CA ALA A 204 -38.86 -34.03 1.95
C ALA A 204 -38.33 -34.80 3.18
N SER A 205 -38.58 -34.28 4.39
CA SER A 205 -38.75 -35.11 5.60
C SER A 205 -39.32 -34.35 6.81
N HIS A 206 -40.23 -35.04 7.54
CA HIS A 206 -40.48 -34.98 9.00
C HIS A 206 -41.42 -33.93 9.66
N LEU A 207 -42.52 -34.46 10.25
CA LEU A 207 -43.23 -34.13 11.52
C LEU A 207 -43.76 -32.69 11.78
N LEU A 208 -44.79 -32.43 12.60
CA LEU A 208 -46.08 -33.09 12.95
C LEU A 208 -46.98 -32.03 13.68
N THR A 209 -48.28 -32.29 13.81
CA THR A 209 -49.25 -31.72 14.80
C THR A 209 -49.61 -30.20 14.86
N GLU A 210 -50.81 -29.90 14.34
CA GLU A 210 -51.98 -29.22 14.97
C GLU A 210 -52.02 -27.78 15.57
N LYS A 211 -53.16 -27.11 15.24
CA LYS A 211 -53.99 -26.14 16.01
C LYS A 211 -53.74 -24.60 15.96
N SER A 212 -54.35 -23.99 14.94
CA SER A 212 -55.44 -22.97 15.05
C SER A 212 -55.23 -21.56 15.66
N ARG A 213 -55.03 -20.58 14.74
CA ARG A 213 -55.74 -19.27 14.60
C ARG A 213 -55.56 -18.14 15.65
N PRO A 214 -55.92 -16.87 15.33
CA PRO A 214 -56.01 -16.19 14.01
C PRO A 214 -55.34 -14.79 13.94
N GLY A 215 -54.87 -14.33 12.77
CA GLY A 215 -54.51 -12.90 12.63
C GLY A 215 -53.88 -12.41 11.30
N SER A 216 -54.49 -11.36 10.73
CA SER A 216 -53.89 -10.32 9.86
C SER A 216 -53.25 -10.65 8.50
N ARG A 217 -54.11 -10.61 7.47
CA ARG A 217 -54.01 -9.81 6.22
C ARG A 217 -52.63 -9.64 5.53
N GLY A 218 -52.53 -10.28 4.35
CA GLY A 218 -51.45 -10.11 3.39
C GLY A 218 -51.49 -8.83 2.53
N SER A 219 -50.52 -8.78 1.60
CA SER A 219 -49.95 -7.56 1.00
C SER A 219 -50.72 -6.88 -0.16
N ARG A 220 -50.37 -5.62 -0.43
CA ARG A 220 -50.99 -4.67 -1.40
C ARG A 220 -50.89 -5.05 -2.90
N ARG A 221 -50.58 -6.29 -3.30
CA ARG A 221 -50.40 -6.67 -4.71
C ARG A 221 -51.70 -7.05 -5.45
N ALA A 222 -52.86 -6.60 -4.97
CA ALA A 222 -54.18 -7.04 -5.44
C ALA A 222 -55.17 -5.89 -5.76
N ARG A 223 -54.71 -4.68 -6.11
CA ARG A 223 -55.58 -3.53 -6.47
C ARG A 223 -55.05 -2.63 -7.59
N LYS A 224 -54.57 -3.19 -8.72
CA LYS A 224 -54.40 -2.39 -9.96
C LYS A 224 -54.44 -3.21 -11.26
N ALA A 225 -55.53 -3.94 -11.48
CA ALA A 225 -55.83 -4.63 -12.73
C ALA A 225 -57.35 -4.66 -12.99
N ALA A 226 -57.94 -3.49 -13.27
CA ALA A 226 -59.36 -3.34 -13.60
C ALA A 226 -59.66 -1.98 -14.26
N HIS A 227 -59.25 -1.79 -15.53
CA HIS A 227 -59.95 -1.02 -16.58
C HIS A 227 -59.04 -0.83 -17.83
N ILE A 228 -59.19 -1.69 -18.85
CA ILE A 228 -58.83 -1.37 -20.24
C ILE A 228 -59.83 -2.07 -21.20
N THR A 229 -60.77 -1.27 -21.72
CA THR A 229 -61.66 -1.47 -22.88
C THR A 229 -62.12 -0.04 -23.26
N SER A 230 -62.27 0.41 -24.52
CA SER A 230 -62.15 -0.24 -25.85
C SER A 230 -62.15 0.82 -26.99
N ALA A 231 -61.43 0.53 -28.07
CA ALA A 231 -61.71 0.83 -29.51
C ALA A 231 -62.07 2.25 -30.06
N ASN A 232 -61.24 2.68 -31.04
CA ASN A 232 -61.52 3.18 -32.41
C ASN A 232 -62.27 4.50 -32.77
N ALA A 233 -61.49 5.37 -33.45
CA ALA A 233 -61.69 5.87 -34.84
C ALA A 233 -62.39 7.22 -35.20
N SER A 234 -61.71 7.92 -36.12
CA SER A 234 -62.21 8.72 -37.27
C SER A 234 -62.58 10.21 -37.13
N SER A 235 -62.41 10.88 -38.29
CA SER A 235 -62.78 12.25 -38.70
C SER A 235 -62.00 13.42 -38.08
N GLY A 236 -61.61 14.36 -38.94
CA GLY A 236 -61.07 15.66 -38.54
C GLY A 236 -62.09 16.79 -38.70
N ASP A 237 -61.89 17.87 -37.95
CA ASP A 237 -62.20 19.24 -38.37
C ASP A 237 -61.33 20.22 -37.54
N GLU A 238 -61.18 21.45 -38.02
CA GLU A 238 -60.14 22.40 -37.60
C GLU A 238 -60.66 23.42 -36.56
N ALA A 239 -60.55 23.11 -35.26
CA ALA A 239 -60.92 24.07 -34.20
C ALA A 239 -60.06 24.00 -32.91
N ARG A 240 -59.34 25.10 -32.64
CA ARG A 240 -58.92 25.65 -31.33
C ARG A 240 -58.62 24.66 -30.18
N ARG A 241 -57.33 24.46 -29.89
CA ARG A 241 -56.82 23.73 -28.70
C ARG A 241 -57.37 24.32 -27.39
N PRO A 242 -58.04 23.54 -26.52
CA PRO A 242 -58.23 23.90 -25.12
C PRO A 242 -56.94 23.63 -24.32
N VAL A 243 -56.67 24.45 -23.31
CA VAL A 243 -55.50 24.29 -22.43
C VAL A 243 -55.70 23.09 -21.50
N THR A 244 -54.87 22.05 -21.66
CA THR A 244 -54.78 20.94 -20.70
C THR A 244 -54.11 21.41 -19.40
N PRO A 245 -54.62 21.06 -18.21
CA PRO A 245 -54.01 21.47 -16.95
C PRO A 245 -52.63 20.81 -16.77
N LYS A 246 -51.63 21.59 -16.34
CA LYS A 246 -50.28 21.07 -16.03
C LYS A 246 -50.38 19.93 -15.01
N SER A 247 -49.73 18.80 -15.28
CA SER A 247 -49.52 17.75 -14.28
C SER A 247 -48.67 18.32 -13.15
N LYS A 248 -49.10 18.16 -11.89
CA LYS A 248 -48.33 18.60 -10.73
C LYS A 248 -46.92 17.98 -10.75
N SER A 249 -45.92 18.83 -10.58
CA SER A 249 -44.56 18.51 -10.19
C SER A 249 -44.57 17.51 -9.03
N LYS A 250 -43.64 16.54 -9.04
CA LYS A 250 -43.39 15.71 -7.86
C LYS A 250 -42.58 16.55 -6.88
N LYS A 251 -43.20 16.99 -5.78
CA LYS A 251 -42.53 17.69 -4.70
C LYS A 251 -41.35 16.88 -4.16
N GLY A 252 -40.20 17.54 -4.03
CA GLY A 252 -39.02 17.02 -3.35
C GLY A 252 -39.13 17.25 -1.84
N ARG A 253 -38.55 16.33 -1.06
CA ARG A 253 -38.44 16.47 0.41
C ARG A 253 -37.06 16.98 0.79
N VAL A 254 -37.03 17.98 1.66
CA VAL A 254 -35.83 18.51 2.31
C VAL A 254 -35.88 18.09 3.78
N TRP A 255 -34.76 17.64 4.34
CA TRP A 255 -34.70 17.32 5.77
C TRP A 255 -34.29 18.55 6.56
N GLY A 256 -35.15 18.95 7.50
CA GLY A 256 -34.90 20.02 8.46
C GLY A 256 -33.85 19.63 9.51
N PRO A 257 -33.27 20.62 10.21
CA PRO A 257 -32.28 20.41 11.27
C PRO A 257 -32.85 19.71 12.52
N ASP A 258 -34.18 19.58 12.61
CA ASP A 258 -34.92 18.82 13.60
C ASP A 258 -35.10 17.32 13.22
N GLY A 259 -34.67 16.93 12.03
CA GLY A 259 -34.85 15.56 11.52
C GLY A 259 -36.27 15.27 11.03
N VAL A 260 -37.02 16.29 10.60
CA VAL A 260 -38.32 16.13 9.94
C VAL A 260 -38.19 16.49 8.45
N ALA A 261 -38.97 15.83 7.59
CA ALA A 261 -38.91 16.04 6.15
C ALA A 261 -40.00 17.02 5.68
N ASP A 262 -39.60 18.27 5.45
CA ASP A 262 -40.45 19.32 4.88
C ASP A 262 -40.51 19.22 3.35
N GLU A 263 -41.58 19.75 2.75
CA GLU A 263 -41.75 19.77 1.30
C GLU A 263 -41.35 21.13 0.73
N ALA A 264 -40.39 21.13 -0.20
CA ALA A 264 -39.86 22.37 -0.79
C ALA A 264 -40.87 23.09 -1.70
N ASP A 265 -40.68 24.40 -1.85
CA ASP A 265 -41.45 25.25 -2.75
C ASP A 265 -41.09 25.02 -4.23
N ASP A 266 -42.10 25.19 -5.10
CA ASP A 266 -42.10 24.74 -6.52
C ASP A 266 -41.15 25.52 -7.45
N ASP A 267 -40.43 26.54 -6.96
CA ASP A 267 -39.66 27.50 -7.78
C ASP A 267 -38.14 27.23 -7.82
N THR A 268 -37.64 26.20 -7.12
CA THR A 268 -36.22 25.81 -7.21
C THR A 268 -35.99 24.87 -8.38
N ASN A 269 -35.53 25.41 -9.52
CA ASN A 269 -35.03 24.57 -10.62
C ASN A 269 -33.68 23.95 -10.23
N LEU A 270 -33.62 22.62 -10.17
CA LEU A 270 -32.46 21.85 -9.68
C LEU A 270 -31.62 21.23 -10.81
N ASP A 271 -31.93 21.53 -12.08
CA ASP A 271 -31.12 21.10 -13.22
C ASP A 271 -30.00 22.11 -13.49
N TYR A 272 -28.81 21.83 -12.97
CA TYR A 272 -27.59 22.64 -13.18
C TYR A 272 -26.85 22.29 -14.49
N SER A 273 -27.47 21.50 -15.38
CA SER A 273 -26.84 20.99 -16.61
C SER A 273 -27.10 21.87 -17.83
N ALA A 274 -28.09 22.77 -17.76
CA ALA A 274 -28.45 23.68 -18.84
C ALA A 274 -27.58 24.94 -18.82
N VAL A 275 -26.90 25.22 -19.93
CA VAL A 275 -26.23 26.50 -20.15
C VAL A 275 -27.25 27.44 -20.79
N ASP A 276 -27.91 28.27 -19.98
CA ASP A 276 -28.88 29.26 -20.50
C ASP A 276 -28.16 30.25 -21.42
N SER A 277 -28.60 30.30 -22.68
CA SER A 277 -27.94 31.08 -23.72
C SER A 277 -28.55 32.47 -23.95
N ASP A 278 -29.49 32.92 -23.10
CA ASP A 278 -30.34 34.09 -23.40
C ASP A 278 -30.86 34.84 -22.15
N ALA A 279 -29.98 35.12 -21.17
CA ALA A 279 -30.31 35.94 -20.00
C ALA A 279 -29.25 37.03 -19.75
N GLY A 280 -29.70 38.28 -19.65
CA GLY A 280 -28.83 39.46 -19.42
C GLY A 280 -28.18 39.50 -18.04
N ASP A 281 -27.11 40.30 -17.94
CA ASP A 281 -26.10 40.39 -16.87
C ASP A 281 -26.62 40.58 -15.42
N SER A 282 -27.24 39.53 -14.88
CA SER A 282 -27.67 39.42 -13.48
C SER A 282 -27.78 37.96 -13.04
N GLY A 283 -26.87 37.10 -13.55
CA GLY A 283 -26.80 35.70 -13.17
C GLY A 283 -26.54 35.55 -11.66
N PHE A 284 -27.22 34.58 -11.04
CA PHE A 284 -27.15 34.30 -9.59
C PHE A 284 -25.75 33.78 -9.22
N ARG A 285 -24.80 34.70 -9.07
CA ARG A 285 -23.40 34.41 -8.79
C ARG A 285 -23.32 33.73 -7.43
N SER A 286 -22.79 32.51 -7.40
CA SER A 286 -22.52 31.81 -6.13
C SER A 286 -21.75 32.74 -5.18
N PRO A 287 -22.06 32.76 -3.87
CA PRO A 287 -21.37 33.65 -2.94
C PRO A 287 -19.86 33.44 -3.08
N PRO A 288 -19.07 34.54 -3.11
CA PRO A 288 -17.66 34.47 -3.50
C PRO A 288 -16.93 33.42 -2.66
N PRO A 289 -16.23 32.46 -3.27
CA PRO A 289 -15.64 31.36 -2.55
C PRO A 289 -14.69 31.91 -1.48
N LYS A 290 -14.92 31.49 -0.24
CA LYS A 290 -14.18 31.91 0.95
C LYS A 290 -12.68 31.80 0.64
N VAL A 291 -11.98 32.94 0.62
CA VAL A 291 -10.62 33.00 0.08
C VAL A 291 -9.69 32.09 0.87
N ILE A 292 -9.28 30.98 0.25
CA ILE A 292 -8.27 30.08 0.80
C ILE A 292 -6.93 30.82 0.67
N ARG A 293 -6.51 31.44 1.77
CA ARG A 293 -5.18 32.07 1.88
C ARG A 293 -4.11 30.98 1.68
N PRO A 294 -3.18 31.10 0.70
CA PRO A 294 -2.14 30.10 0.48
C PRO A 294 -1.34 29.75 1.75
N GLU A 295 -1.15 30.75 2.62
CA GLU A 295 -0.44 30.66 3.89
C GLU A 295 -1.11 29.75 4.92
N SER A 296 -2.38 29.35 4.74
CA SER A 296 -3.04 28.41 5.66
C SER A 296 -2.49 26.99 5.52
N TRP A 297 -2.15 26.56 4.29
CA TRP A 297 -1.93 25.15 3.95
C TRP A 297 -0.57 24.82 3.33
N GLY A 298 0.20 25.83 2.92
CA GLY A 298 1.58 25.65 2.46
C GLY A 298 2.40 26.94 2.54
N VAL A 299 3.68 26.83 2.19
CA VAL A 299 4.65 27.94 2.21
C VAL A 299 5.56 27.80 0.98
N LYS A 300 5.94 28.93 0.37
CA LYS A 300 6.95 28.90 -0.70
C LYS A 300 8.35 28.79 -0.10
N ASN A 301 9.11 27.79 -0.54
CA ASN A 301 10.50 27.58 -0.12
C ASN A 301 11.43 28.65 -0.75
N LYS A 302 12.72 28.62 -0.39
CA LYS A 302 13.73 29.56 -0.93
C LYS A 302 13.94 29.47 -2.45
N GLN A 303 13.46 28.39 -3.08
CA GLN A 303 13.51 28.15 -4.52
C GLN A 303 12.21 28.59 -5.23
N GLY A 304 11.24 29.15 -4.49
CA GLY A 304 9.95 29.61 -5.01
C GLY A 304 8.87 28.52 -5.15
N GLN A 305 9.21 27.26 -4.90
CA GLN A 305 8.27 26.14 -4.96
C GLN A 305 7.33 26.18 -3.76
N PHE A 306 6.05 25.92 -3.99
CA PHE A 306 5.04 25.81 -2.94
C PHE A 306 5.09 24.41 -2.32
N VAL A 307 5.46 24.34 -1.04
CA VAL A 307 5.52 23.10 -0.25
C VAL A 307 4.32 23.07 0.70
N LEU A 308 3.68 21.90 0.83
CA LEU A 308 2.59 21.71 1.79
C LEU A 308 3.11 21.87 3.22
N LYS A 309 2.27 22.34 4.14
CA LYS A 309 2.56 22.21 5.56
C LYS A 309 2.48 20.76 6.00
N ASP A 310 3.33 20.43 6.96
CA ASP A 310 3.18 19.27 7.81
C ASP A 310 2.11 19.53 8.89
N LEU A 311 1.46 18.47 9.37
CA LEU A 311 0.44 18.57 10.41
C LEU A 311 0.95 19.14 11.75
N ASP A 312 2.24 19.00 12.04
CA ASP A 312 2.85 19.50 13.28
C ASP A 312 2.96 21.03 13.31
N ASP A 313 3.24 21.65 12.15
CA ASP A 313 3.26 23.10 11.99
C ASP A 313 1.85 23.69 12.19
N GLU A 314 0.83 23.02 11.66
CA GLU A 314 -0.57 23.44 11.78
C GLU A 314 -1.06 23.30 13.23
N VAL A 315 -0.81 22.17 13.89
CA VAL A 315 -1.13 22.00 15.32
C VAL A 315 -0.37 23.03 16.17
N SER A 316 0.91 23.26 15.89
CA SER A 316 1.71 24.29 16.58
C SER A 316 1.17 25.70 16.38
N GLN A 317 0.65 26.03 15.20
CA GLN A 317 -0.01 27.31 14.92
C GLN A 317 -1.35 27.44 15.65
N ILE A 318 -2.18 26.39 15.64
CA ILE A 318 -3.46 26.36 16.35
C ILE A 318 -3.25 26.54 17.86
N LEU A 319 -2.30 25.81 18.45
CA LEU A 319 -1.96 25.94 19.87
C LEU A 319 -1.50 27.37 20.22
N LYS A 320 -0.59 27.95 19.42
CA LYS A 320 -0.14 29.34 19.61
C LYS A 320 -1.29 30.35 19.49
N SER A 321 -2.22 30.18 18.55
CA SER A 321 -3.39 31.05 18.44
C SER A 321 -4.35 30.91 19.64
N ALA A 322 -4.53 29.69 20.15
CA ALA A 322 -5.35 29.41 21.32
C ALA A 322 -4.69 29.84 22.65
N GLU A 323 -3.39 30.13 22.64
CA GLU A 323 -2.66 30.78 23.74
C GLU A 323 -2.73 32.31 23.63
N SER A 324 -2.65 32.90 22.44
CA SER A 324 -2.86 34.34 22.25
C SER A 324 -4.30 34.79 22.52
N ASP A 325 -5.30 33.96 22.22
CA ASP A 325 -6.70 34.25 22.57
C ASP A 325 -6.98 34.14 24.09
N LYS A 326 -6.02 33.65 24.89
CA LYS A 326 -6.14 33.53 26.36
C LYS A 326 -5.53 34.70 27.14
N THR A 327 -4.89 35.67 26.49
CA THR A 327 -4.24 36.78 27.21
C THR A 327 -5.19 37.87 27.74
N ASP A 328 -6.50 37.82 27.42
CA ASP A 328 -7.50 38.81 27.84
C ASP A 328 -8.58 38.31 28.83
N VAL A 329 -8.38 37.15 29.50
CA VAL A 329 -9.21 36.77 30.66
C VAL A 329 -8.35 36.37 31.85
N ASN A 330 -8.31 37.24 32.85
CA ASN A 330 -7.41 37.12 33.97
C ASN A 330 -7.85 36.03 34.98
N ASN A 331 -6.96 35.09 35.24
CA ASN A 331 -6.71 34.47 36.54
C ASN A 331 -7.91 34.05 37.43
N THR A 332 -8.42 32.82 37.23
CA THR A 332 -8.75 31.86 38.32
C THR A 332 -9.23 30.53 37.72
N GLY A 333 -8.47 29.45 37.88
CA GLY A 333 -8.94 28.14 37.40
C GLY A 333 -7.89 27.05 37.26
N SER A 334 -7.71 26.28 38.34
CA SER A 334 -7.24 24.88 38.39
C SER A 334 -6.79 24.23 37.07
N SER A 335 -5.50 23.85 37.03
CA SER A 335 -4.87 23.08 35.96
C SER A 335 -5.51 21.70 35.77
N ARG A 336 -6.40 21.57 34.77
CA ARG A 336 -7.00 20.28 34.36
C ARG A 336 -6.03 19.40 33.54
N PHE A 337 -4.83 19.17 34.05
CA PHE A 337 -3.80 18.29 33.48
C PHE A 337 -3.42 17.16 34.46
N GLY A 338 -4.42 16.49 35.02
CA GLY A 338 -4.23 15.51 36.10
C GLY A 338 -5.26 14.38 36.15
N VAL A 339 -5.50 13.68 35.03
CA VAL A 339 -6.44 12.54 35.01
C VAL A 339 -5.96 11.31 34.19
N ILE A 340 -4.64 11.10 34.04
CA ILE A 340 -4.07 9.80 33.61
C ILE A 340 -2.79 9.47 34.41
N SER A 341 -2.90 9.44 35.74
CA SER A 341 -1.78 9.07 36.65
C SER A 341 -2.25 8.22 37.84
N GLY A 342 -3.35 7.48 37.67
CA GLY A 342 -4.07 6.79 38.76
C GLY A 342 -3.70 5.34 39.02
N TYR A 343 -2.96 4.68 38.12
CA TYR A 343 -2.75 3.23 38.17
C TYR A 343 -1.27 2.85 38.00
N PHE A 344 -0.79 1.99 38.91
CA PHE A 344 0.50 1.28 38.88
C PHE A 344 1.80 2.08 39.12
N ARG A 345 2.04 2.48 40.39
CA ARG A 345 3.42 2.64 40.89
C ARG A 345 4.02 1.30 41.33
N ASN A 346 4.52 0.52 40.38
CA ASN A 346 5.55 -0.48 40.68
C ASN A 346 6.93 0.16 40.43
N ILE A 347 7.46 0.84 41.45
CA ILE A 347 8.82 1.41 41.42
C ILE A 347 9.80 0.24 41.56
N VAL A 348 10.40 -0.16 40.45
CA VAL A 348 11.40 -1.25 40.39
C VAL A 348 12.60 -0.74 39.61
N GLY A 349 13.41 0.10 40.26
CA GLY A 349 14.64 0.64 39.68
C GLY A 349 15.76 -0.41 39.64
N GLY A 350 16.48 -0.47 38.51
CA GLY A 350 17.70 -1.28 38.37
C GLY A 350 17.49 -2.79 38.21
N LYS A 351 16.25 -3.29 38.13
CA LYS A 351 15.98 -4.70 37.81
C LYS A 351 16.19 -4.93 36.30
N THR A 352 16.79 -6.06 35.95
CA THR A 352 16.82 -6.54 34.56
C THR A 352 15.42 -6.95 34.15
N ILE A 353 14.91 -6.41 33.05
CA ILE A 353 13.56 -6.65 32.55
C ILE A 353 13.43 -8.11 32.08
N THR A 354 12.50 -8.85 32.68
CA THR A 354 12.16 -10.22 32.30
C THR A 354 10.86 -10.28 31.50
N LYS A 355 10.62 -11.38 30.77
CA LYS A 355 9.40 -11.57 29.97
C LYS A 355 8.12 -11.48 30.81
N GLN A 356 8.15 -11.99 32.05
CA GLN A 356 7.00 -11.94 32.95
C GLN A 356 6.68 -10.52 33.43
N ASP A 357 7.68 -9.66 33.57
CA ASP A 357 7.47 -8.25 33.94
C ASP A 357 6.76 -7.47 32.81
N LEU A 358 6.99 -7.86 31.55
CA LEU A 358 6.48 -7.17 30.35
C LEU A 358 5.05 -7.53 29.95
N GLU A 359 4.53 -8.70 30.34
CA GLU A 359 3.28 -9.25 29.82
C GLU A 359 2.05 -8.35 30.06
N GLY A 360 1.94 -7.77 31.27
CA GLY A 360 0.88 -6.83 31.62
C GLY A 360 0.95 -5.49 30.86
N PRO A 361 2.08 -4.76 30.95
CA PRO A 361 2.27 -3.49 30.23
C PRO A 361 2.11 -3.60 28.71
N LEU A 362 2.68 -4.64 28.08
CA LEU A 362 2.56 -4.85 26.63
C LEU A 362 1.11 -5.09 26.21
N LYS A 363 0.31 -5.78 27.02
CA LYS A 363 -1.12 -5.96 26.74
C LYS A 363 -1.90 -4.65 26.85
N SER A 364 -1.64 -3.84 27.89
CA SER A 364 -2.23 -2.50 28.02
C SER A 364 -1.86 -1.59 26.83
N MET A 365 -0.62 -1.72 26.34
CA MET A 365 -0.12 -1.02 25.17
C MET A 365 -0.80 -1.49 23.87
N GLU A 366 -1.03 -2.80 23.69
CA GLU A 366 -1.82 -3.34 22.57
C GLU A 366 -3.25 -2.77 22.58
N GLU A 367 -3.92 -2.79 23.74
CA GLU A 367 -5.28 -2.27 23.91
C GLU A 367 -5.36 -0.76 23.62
N HIS A 368 -4.39 0.04 24.08
CA HIS A 368 -4.29 1.47 23.75
C HIS A 368 -4.14 1.72 22.24
N LEU A 369 -3.24 0.99 21.58
CA LEU A 369 -3.03 1.09 20.13
C LEU A 369 -4.30 0.70 19.34
N ILE A 370 -5.02 -0.34 19.76
CA ILE A 370 -6.29 -0.74 19.15
C ILE A 370 -7.35 0.34 19.34
N ASN A 371 -7.44 0.96 20.53
CA ASN A 371 -8.33 2.09 20.80
C ASN A 371 -7.99 3.32 19.93
N LYS A 372 -6.74 3.46 19.51
CA LYS A 372 -6.27 4.46 18.53
C LYS A 372 -6.52 4.07 17.07
N ASN A 373 -7.34 3.05 16.82
CA ASN A 373 -7.66 2.51 15.48
C ASN A 373 -6.45 1.87 14.77
N VAL A 374 -5.45 1.38 15.51
CA VAL A 374 -4.39 0.53 14.95
C VAL A 374 -4.94 -0.89 14.79
N ALA A 375 -4.70 -1.51 13.64
CA ALA A 375 -5.10 -2.89 13.38
C ALA A 375 -4.44 -3.85 14.37
N ARG A 376 -5.19 -4.84 14.88
CA ARG A 376 -4.71 -5.76 15.94
C ARG A 376 -3.38 -6.42 15.56
N ASP A 377 -3.27 -6.93 14.33
CA ASP A 377 -2.05 -7.53 13.79
C ASP A 377 -0.84 -6.58 13.80
N ALA A 378 -1.07 -5.27 13.66
CA ALA A 378 -0.03 -4.26 13.76
C ALA A 378 0.32 -3.95 15.22
N ALA A 379 -0.69 -3.78 16.08
CA ALA A 379 -0.48 -3.58 17.52
C ALA A 379 0.32 -4.74 18.15
N ILE A 380 -0.07 -5.99 17.88
CA ILE A 380 0.64 -7.18 18.37
C ILE A 380 2.10 -7.21 17.90
N ARG A 381 2.38 -6.96 16.60
CA ARG A 381 3.75 -7.00 16.08
C ARG A 381 4.63 -5.86 16.62
N MET A 382 4.06 -4.67 16.84
CA MET A 382 4.78 -3.58 17.51
C MET A 382 5.09 -3.93 18.97
N CYS A 383 4.13 -4.49 19.72
CA CYS A 383 4.36 -4.95 21.09
C CYS A 383 5.43 -6.06 21.16
N GLN A 384 5.44 -7.00 20.20
CA GLN A 384 6.51 -8.01 20.09
C GLN A 384 7.88 -7.40 19.78
N GLY A 385 7.94 -6.38 18.92
CA GLY A 385 9.19 -5.65 18.66
C GLY A 385 9.73 -4.97 19.91
N VAL A 386 8.86 -4.30 20.67
CA VAL A 386 9.20 -3.69 21.96
C VAL A 386 9.60 -4.75 23.00
N GLU A 387 8.94 -5.91 23.04
CA GLU A 387 9.34 -7.03 23.92
C GLU A 387 10.80 -7.43 23.66
N VAL A 388 11.12 -7.72 22.39
CA VAL A 388 12.48 -8.15 21.97
C VAL A 388 13.53 -7.07 22.24
N GLU A 389 13.18 -5.80 22.07
CA GLU A 389 14.08 -4.69 22.37
C GLU A 389 14.36 -4.55 23.89
N MET A 390 13.36 -4.82 24.74
CA MET A 390 13.43 -4.51 26.16
C MET A 390 13.90 -5.67 27.04
N LEU A 391 13.82 -6.92 26.56
CA LEU A 391 14.35 -8.08 27.28
C LEU A 391 15.86 -7.93 27.56
N GLY A 392 16.23 -8.04 28.84
CA GLY A 392 17.62 -7.93 29.28
C GLY A 392 18.13 -6.49 29.48
N LYS A 393 17.39 -5.45 29.08
CA LYS A 393 17.70 -4.07 29.48
C LYS A 393 17.45 -3.89 30.99
N LYS A 394 18.20 -2.96 31.61
CA LYS A 394 18.00 -2.53 33.01
C LYS A 394 17.22 -1.22 33.01
N THR A 395 16.21 -1.11 33.87
CA THR A 395 15.48 0.15 34.08
C THR A 395 16.36 1.19 34.79
N GLY A 396 16.12 2.47 34.51
CA GLY A 396 16.74 3.57 35.25
C GLY A 396 16.41 3.52 36.75
N ALA A 397 17.26 4.14 37.56
CA ALA A 397 16.95 4.33 38.98
C ALA A 397 15.68 5.18 39.12
N PHE A 398 14.65 4.64 39.77
CA PHE A 398 13.32 5.24 39.95
C PHE A 398 12.45 5.38 38.68
N GLU A 399 12.80 4.71 37.59
CA GLU A 399 11.96 4.65 36.38
C GLU A 399 10.84 3.60 36.52
N SER A 400 9.63 3.89 36.02
CA SER A 400 8.56 2.88 35.92
C SER A 400 8.71 2.09 34.62
N LEU A 401 8.19 0.86 34.59
CA LEU A 401 8.29 0.02 33.40
C LEU A 401 7.58 0.65 32.19
N ASP A 402 6.45 1.32 32.39
CA ASP A 402 5.74 2.05 31.33
C ASP A 402 6.54 3.26 30.80
N ALA A 403 7.26 3.96 31.69
CA ALA A 403 8.16 5.06 31.29
C ALA A 403 9.34 4.53 30.45
N ALA A 404 9.89 3.37 30.81
CA ALA A 404 10.95 2.71 30.04
C ALA A 404 10.47 2.14 28.68
N LEU A 405 9.20 1.69 28.60
CA LEU A 405 8.60 1.17 27.36
C LEU A 405 8.20 2.26 26.38
N LYS A 406 7.82 3.45 26.87
CA LYS A 406 7.34 4.55 26.03
C LYS A 406 8.33 4.97 24.92
N PRO A 407 9.64 5.16 25.18
CA PRO A 407 10.63 5.43 24.12
C PRO A 407 10.78 4.29 23.10
N ALA A 408 10.67 3.03 23.53
CA ALA A 408 10.80 1.88 22.63
C ALA A 408 9.60 1.79 21.65
N LEU A 409 8.37 2.02 22.14
CA LEU A 409 7.21 2.12 21.26
C LEU A 409 7.31 3.34 20.33
N GLU A 410 7.72 4.50 20.85
CA GLU A 410 7.96 5.70 20.03
C GLU A 410 8.97 5.44 18.92
N ASN A 411 10.10 4.80 19.22
CA ASN A 411 11.11 4.41 18.22
C ASN A 411 10.54 3.42 17.18
N SER A 412 9.72 2.45 17.61
CA SER A 412 9.04 1.52 16.71
C SER A 412 8.07 2.23 15.76
N LEU A 413 7.24 3.14 16.28
CA LEU A 413 6.31 3.96 15.50
C LEU A 413 7.06 4.88 14.52
N ARG A 414 8.15 5.52 14.96
CA ARG A 414 9.04 6.32 14.10
C ARG A 414 9.67 5.47 12.99
N LYS A 415 10.18 4.27 13.29
CA LYS A 415 10.76 3.32 12.31
C LYS A 415 9.73 2.87 11.26
N ILE A 416 8.46 2.74 11.63
CA ILE A 416 7.36 2.39 10.71
C ILE A 416 6.95 3.58 9.83
N LEU A 417 6.71 4.76 10.42
CA LEU A 417 6.19 5.91 9.67
C LEU A 417 7.24 6.63 8.82
N THR A 418 8.53 6.51 9.15
CA THR A 418 9.58 7.20 8.38
C THR A 418 9.80 6.49 7.04
N PRO A 419 9.60 7.18 5.90
CA PRO A 419 9.80 6.58 4.58
C PRO A 419 11.29 6.29 4.34
N ARG A 420 11.59 5.16 3.69
CA ARG A 420 12.97 4.80 3.27
C ARG A 420 13.39 5.44 1.94
N SER A 421 12.47 6.09 1.24
CA SER A 421 12.67 6.74 -0.07
C SER A 421 12.22 8.20 -0.02
N SER A 422 12.79 9.06 -0.87
CA SER A 422 12.33 10.44 -1.00
C SER A 422 10.86 10.51 -1.40
N LEU A 423 10.08 11.32 -0.69
CA LEU A 423 8.68 11.64 -0.98
C LEU A 423 8.53 12.99 -1.70
N ASP A 424 9.64 13.57 -2.21
CA ASP A 424 9.61 14.83 -2.97
C ASP A 424 9.01 14.62 -4.36
N LEU A 425 7.70 14.86 -4.45
CA LEU A 425 6.95 14.78 -5.69
C LEU A 425 7.39 15.83 -6.73
N LEU A 426 7.82 17.02 -6.29
CA LEU A 426 8.21 18.10 -7.20
C LEU A 426 9.51 17.74 -7.91
N GLN A 427 10.50 17.23 -7.16
CA GLN A 427 11.75 16.71 -7.72
C GLN A 427 11.51 15.54 -8.67
N GLN A 428 10.61 14.62 -8.32
CA GLN A 428 10.25 13.49 -9.20
C GLN A 428 9.65 13.96 -10.53
N ILE A 429 8.68 14.88 -10.49
CA ILE A 429 8.07 15.47 -11.68
C ILE A 429 9.15 16.16 -12.54
N GLU A 430 9.99 17.00 -11.93
CA GLU A 430 11.02 17.75 -12.65
C GLU A 430 12.01 16.83 -13.38
N SER A 431 12.41 15.72 -12.74
CA SER A 431 13.34 14.74 -13.31
C SER A 431 12.82 14.02 -14.58
N VAL A 432 11.50 14.01 -14.79
CA VAL A 432 10.80 13.34 -15.90
C VAL A 432 10.30 14.34 -16.94
N ALA A 433 9.78 15.49 -16.49
CA ALA A 433 9.29 16.56 -17.35
C ALA A 433 10.46 17.32 -18.01
N ASN A 434 11.54 17.60 -17.27
CA ASN A 434 12.71 18.37 -17.70
C ASN A 434 14.02 17.62 -17.40
N PRO A 435 14.24 16.43 -17.99
CA PRO A 435 15.39 15.60 -17.66
C PRO A 435 16.72 16.28 -18.03
N SER A 436 17.62 16.44 -17.05
CA SER A 436 18.93 17.07 -17.27
C SER A 436 19.94 16.19 -18.03
N ALA A 437 19.64 14.91 -18.23
CA ALA A 437 20.51 13.95 -18.91
C ALA A 437 20.22 13.92 -20.43
N SER A 438 21.25 14.15 -21.24
CA SER A 438 21.18 14.34 -22.71
C SER A 438 20.58 13.20 -23.56
N ARG A 439 20.19 12.08 -22.95
CA ARG A 439 19.57 10.92 -23.61
C ARG A 439 18.11 10.68 -23.23
N ALA A 440 17.59 11.35 -22.20
CA ALA A 440 16.19 11.22 -21.80
C ALA A 440 15.35 12.28 -22.52
N GLN A 441 14.23 11.86 -23.11
CA GLN A 441 13.27 12.79 -23.74
C GLN A 441 12.26 13.28 -22.69
N PRO A 442 11.89 14.58 -22.70
CA PRO A 442 10.88 15.11 -21.80
C PRO A 442 9.54 14.44 -22.07
N ARG A 443 8.82 14.08 -21.00
CA ARG A 443 7.48 13.48 -21.08
C ARG A 443 6.64 13.87 -19.87
N PRO A 444 5.30 13.76 -19.92
CA PRO A 444 4.48 13.92 -18.73
C PRO A 444 4.87 12.90 -17.63
N PHE A 445 4.85 13.38 -16.39
CA PHE A 445 4.85 12.55 -15.18
C PHE A 445 3.43 12.04 -14.92
N VAL A 446 3.24 10.73 -14.80
CA VAL A 446 1.92 10.10 -14.79
C VAL A 446 1.58 9.58 -13.39
N ILE A 447 0.57 10.17 -12.76
CA ILE A 447 0.07 9.80 -11.42
C ILE A 447 -1.28 9.09 -11.57
N THR A 448 -1.40 7.88 -11.02
CA THR A 448 -2.67 7.13 -10.99
C THR A 448 -3.23 7.07 -9.56
N ILE A 449 -4.49 7.48 -9.41
CA ILE A 449 -5.20 7.47 -8.12
C ILE A 449 -6.14 6.26 -8.05
N LEU A 450 -5.92 5.39 -7.05
CA LEU A 450 -6.65 4.14 -6.82
C LEU A 450 -7.39 4.15 -5.47
N GLY A 451 -8.23 3.13 -5.24
CA GLY A 451 -8.92 2.92 -3.96
C GLY A 451 -10.36 2.42 -4.11
N VAL A 452 -11.02 2.14 -2.99
CA VAL A 452 -12.41 1.65 -2.98
C VAL A 452 -13.44 2.76 -3.26
N ASN A 453 -14.73 2.47 -3.11
CA ASN A 453 -15.80 3.45 -3.24
C ASN A 453 -15.85 4.37 -2.00
N GLY A 454 -16.26 5.64 -2.16
CA GLY A 454 -16.53 6.54 -1.03
C GLY A 454 -15.31 7.17 -0.32
N VAL A 455 -14.09 6.72 -0.57
CA VAL A 455 -12.85 7.21 0.09
C VAL A 455 -12.35 8.59 -0.39
N GLY A 456 -13.05 9.23 -1.33
CA GLY A 456 -12.70 10.59 -1.81
C GLY A 456 -11.57 10.67 -2.85
N LYS A 457 -11.48 9.73 -3.80
CA LYS A 457 -10.45 9.72 -4.87
C LYS A 457 -10.43 11.00 -5.70
N SER A 458 -11.51 11.30 -6.41
CA SER A 458 -11.68 12.49 -7.27
C SER A 458 -11.40 13.81 -6.52
N THR A 459 -11.82 13.89 -5.25
CA THR A 459 -11.59 15.05 -4.37
C THR A 459 -10.11 15.23 -4.03
N ASN A 460 -9.42 14.17 -3.57
CA ASN A 460 -8.00 14.28 -3.24
C ASN A 460 -7.10 14.40 -4.48
N LEU A 461 -7.51 13.84 -5.63
CA LEU A 461 -6.90 14.13 -6.93
C LEU A 461 -7.01 15.63 -7.26
N SER A 462 -8.15 16.24 -7.01
CA SER A 462 -8.36 17.68 -7.27
C SER A 462 -7.56 18.57 -6.32
N LYS A 463 -7.39 18.17 -5.05
CA LYS A 463 -6.44 18.81 -4.12
C LYS A 463 -4.99 18.70 -4.60
N LEU A 464 -4.58 17.51 -5.04
CA LEU A 464 -3.25 17.28 -5.61
C LEU A 464 -3.03 18.13 -6.87
N CYS A 465 -4.05 18.25 -7.73
CA CYS A 465 -4.02 19.16 -8.87
C CYS A 465 -3.80 20.61 -8.44
N TYR A 466 -4.50 21.09 -7.40
CA TYR A 466 -4.32 22.44 -6.88
C TYR A 466 -2.89 22.68 -6.32
N PHE A 467 -2.34 21.72 -5.58
CA PHE A 467 -0.94 21.74 -5.14
C PHE A 467 0.06 21.86 -6.30
N LEU A 468 -0.16 21.12 -7.39
CA LEU A 468 0.67 21.19 -8.59
C LEU A 468 0.51 22.52 -9.36
N LEU A 469 -0.70 23.09 -9.38
CA LEU A 469 -0.98 24.39 -9.98
C LEU A 469 -0.29 25.53 -9.22
N GLN A 470 -0.24 25.48 -7.89
CA GLN A 470 0.55 26.42 -7.06
C GLN A 470 2.06 26.37 -7.35
N ASN A 471 2.53 25.28 -7.95
CA ASN A 471 3.89 25.09 -8.46
C ASN A 471 4.01 25.36 -9.99
N ASN A 472 3.01 26.00 -10.59
CA ASN A 472 2.94 26.41 -12.00
C ASN A 472 2.99 25.28 -13.04
N TYR A 473 2.75 24.02 -12.67
CA TYR A 473 2.69 22.93 -13.63
C TYR A 473 1.44 23.00 -14.53
N ARG A 474 1.56 22.52 -15.78
CA ARG A 474 0.41 22.24 -16.64
C ARG A 474 -0.03 20.78 -16.42
N VAL A 475 -1.23 20.61 -15.87
CA VAL A 475 -1.80 19.34 -15.43
C VAL A 475 -2.96 18.91 -16.35
N LEU A 476 -2.95 17.66 -16.80
CA LEU A 476 -4.09 17.05 -17.48
C LEU A 476 -4.75 16.02 -16.55
N ILE A 477 -6.03 16.20 -16.25
CA ILE A 477 -6.82 15.22 -15.51
C ILE A 477 -7.46 14.24 -16.49
N ALA A 478 -7.21 12.94 -16.34
CA ALA A 478 -7.82 11.89 -17.15
C ALA A 478 -9.01 11.27 -16.39
N ALA A 479 -10.21 11.36 -16.97
CA ALA A 479 -11.44 10.82 -16.41
C ALA A 479 -11.55 9.30 -16.65
N GLY A 480 -10.84 8.50 -15.85
CA GLY A 480 -10.85 7.04 -15.90
C GLY A 480 -11.95 6.35 -15.07
N ASP A 481 -12.80 7.09 -14.35
CA ASP A 481 -14.04 6.57 -13.77
C ASP A 481 -15.17 6.58 -14.82
N THR A 482 -15.06 5.68 -15.79
CA THR A 482 -16.02 5.53 -16.91
C THR A 482 -17.25 4.69 -16.56
N PHE A 483 -17.38 4.25 -15.29
CA PHE A 483 -18.42 3.32 -14.84
C PHE A 483 -19.48 3.98 -13.93
N ARG A 484 -19.06 4.86 -13.01
CA ARG A 484 -19.98 5.52 -12.07
C ARG A 484 -20.62 6.75 -12.70
N SER A 485 -21.94 6.74 -12.91
CA SER A 485 -22.69 7.92 -13.34
C SER A 485 -22.44 9.13 -12.42
N GLY A 486 -22.27 10.31 -13.00
CA GLY A 486 -21.92 11.54 -12.29
C GLY A 486 -20.43 11.73 -12.01
N ALA A 487 -19.57 10.74 -12.26
CA ALA A 487 -18.12 10.85 -11.97
C ALA A 487 -17.39 11.79 -12.95
N VAL A 488 -17.78 11.76 -14.22
CA VAL A 488 -17.20 12.63 -15.26
C VAL A 488 -17.63 14.08 -15.02
N GLU A 489 -18.91 14.31 -14.70
CA GLU A 489 -19.45 15.63 -14.36
C GLU A 489 -18.82 16.16 -13.05
N GLN A 490 -18.61 15.31 -12.05
CA GLN A 490 -17.88 15.66 -10.81
C GLN A 490 -16.47 16.17 -11.10
N LEU A 491 -15.71 15.51 -11.98
CA LEU A 491 -14.38 15.96 -12.37
C LEU A 491 -14.44 17.24 -13.22
N ASN A 492 -15.42 17.40 -14.10
CA ASN A 492 -15.60 18.63 -14.87
C ASN A 492 -15.89 19.84 -13.98
N VAL A 493 -16.71 19.69 -12.93
CA VAL A 493 -16.92 20.77 -11.93
C VAL A 493 -15.62 21.11 -11.22
N HIS A 494 -14.83 20.11 -10.81
CA HIS A 494 -13.52 20.36 -10.21
C HIS A 494 -12.58 21.11 -11.16
N VAL A 495 -12.48 20.66 -12.42
CA VAL A 495 -11.63 21.29 -13.45
C VAL A 495 -12.09 22.71 -13.78
N ARG A 496 -13.40 22.97 -13.89
CA ARG A 496 -13.95 24.32 -14.10
C ARG A 496 -13.54 25.26 -12.96
N ASN A 497 -13.75 24.83 -11.72
CA ASN A 497 -13.40 25.62 -10.54
C ASN A 497 -11.87 25.84 -10.43
N LEU A 498 -11.07 24.83 -10.79
CA LEU A 498 -9.61 24.96 -10.77
C LEU A 498 -9.08 25.85 -11.91
N LYS A 499 -9.70 25.86 -13.10
CA LYS A 499 -9.39 26.83 -14.17
C LYS A 499 -9.64 28.26 -13.71
N GLU A 500 -10.84 28.53 -13.17
CA GLU A 500 -11.23 29.85 -12.66
C GLU A 500 -10.28 30.35 -11.55
N LEU A 501 -9.88 29.47 -10.62
CA LEU A 501 -8.86 29.80 -9.60
C LEU A 501 -7.47 30.04 -10.21
N THR A 502 -7.07 29.22 -11.19
CA THR A 502 -5.75 29.31 -11.87
C THR A 502 -5.60 30.61 -12.63
N GLU A 503 -6.64 31.03 -13.35
CA GLU A 503 -6.70 32.31 -14.06
C GLU A 503 -6.66 33.49 -13.08
N ARG A 504 -7.42 33.43 -11.99
CA ARG A 504 -7.48 34.49 -10.97
C ARG A 504 -6.16 34.67 -10.21
N GLU A 505 -5.46 33.57 -9.92
CA GLU A 505 -4.23 33.56 -9.12
C GLU A 505 -2.95 33.56 -9.99
N ASN A 506 -3.11 33.59 -11.32
CA ASN A 506 -2.04 33.53 -12.32
C ASN A 506 -1.04 32.38 -12.06
N LEU A 507 -1.61 31.16 -11.98
CA LEU A 507 -0.91 29.92 -11.68
C LEU A 507 -0.58 29.14 -12.98
N GLY A 508 -0.41 27.82 -12.89
CA GLY A 508 -0.14 26.92 -14.02
C GLY A 508 -1.30 26.77 -15.02
N ALA A 509 -1.62 25.55 -15.43
CA ALA A 509 -2.80 25.29 -16.29
C ALA A 509 -3.42 23.94 -16.00
N VAL A 510 -4.75 23.83 -16.04
CA VAL A 510 -5.45 22.54 -15.89
C VAL A 510 -6.44 22.32 -17.02
N ASN A 511 -6.52 21.07 -17.50
CA ASN A 511 -7.57 20.65 -18.40
C ASN A 511 -7.99 19.19 -18.13
N ILE A 512 -9.08 18.74 -18.75
CA ILE A 512 -9.59 17.38 -18.64
C ILE A 512 -9.47 16.62 -19.96
N TYR A 513 -9.23 15.32 -19.88
CA TYR A 513 -9.33 14.37 -20.97
C TYR A 513 -10.36 13.30 -20.62
N GLU A 514 -11.37 13.15 -21.47
CA GLU A 514 -12.49 12.23 -21.26
C GLU A 514 -12.97 11.63 -22.58
N ARG A 515 -13.71 10.51 -22.49
CA ARG A 515 -14.34 9.83 -23.64
C ARG A 515 -15.80 9.43 -23.36
N GLY A 516 -16.40 10.00 -22.31
CA GLY A 516 -17.71 9.62 -21.79
C GLY A 516 -17.76 8.25 -21.13
N TYR A 517 -18.97 7.82 -20.79
CA TYR A 517 -19.24 6.57 -20.06
C TYR A 517 -19.08 5.30 -20.90
N GLY A 518 -18.87 4.16 -20.23
CA GLY A 518 -18.80 2.84 -20.85
C GLY A 518 -17.54 2.55 -21.66
N LYS A 519 -16.53 3.43 -21.60
CA LYS A 519 -15.23 3.24 -22.26
C LYS A 519 -14.25 2.47 -21.36
N ASP A 520 -13.29 1.79 -21.97
CA ASP A 520 -12.22 1.11 -21.24
C ASP A 520 -11.25 2.14 -20.62
N ALA A 521 -11.23 2.22 -19.28
CA ALA A 521 -10.42 3.15 -18.52
C ALA A 521 -8.92 3.06 -18.84
N ALA A 522 -8.41 1.87 -19.16
CA ALA A 522 -7.00 1.67 -19.52
C ALA A 522 -6.64 2.36 -20.85
N ASN A 523 -7.56 2.35 -21.82
CA ASN A 523 -7.40 3.07 -23.09
C ASN A 523 -7.58 4.59 -22.90
N VAL A 524 -8.53 5.03 -22.07
CA VAL A 524 -8.70 6.47 -21.76
C VAL A 524 -7.44 7.04 -21.12
N ALA A 525 -6.83 6.32 -20.17
CA ALA A 525 -5.57 6.71 -19.54
C ALA A 525 -4.40 6.77 -20.55
N LYS A 526 -4.24 5.73 -21.39
CA LYS A 526 -3.21 5.69 -22.44
C LYS A 526 -3.32 6.84 -23.43
N ASP A 527 -4.53 7.12 -23.91
CA ASP A 527 -4.79 8.21 -24.85
C ASP A 527 -4.54 9.57 -24.17
N ALA A 528 -4.92 9.73 -22.89
CA ALA A 528 -4.66 10.95 -22.12
C ALA A 528 -3.15 11.22 -21.96
N VAL A 529 -2.34 10.21 -21.67
CA VAL A 529 -0.87 10.34 -21.60
C VAL A 529 -0.29 10.73 -22.96
N SER A 530 -0.81 10.14 -24.05
CA SER A 530 -0.39 10.48 -25.41
C SER A 530 -0.77 11.92 -25.79
N PHE A 531 -1.99 12.36 -25.44
CA PHE A 531 -2.48 13.72 -25.62
C PHE A 531 -1.70 14.73 -24.78
N ALA A 532 -1.36 14.39 -23.54
CA ALA A 532 -0.56 15.22 -22.64
C ALA A 532 0.83 15.52 -23.23
N ALA A 533 1.52 14.48 -23.71
CA ALA A 533 2.80 14.61 -24.38
C ALA A 533 2.71 15.48 -25.64
N ALA A 534 1.70 15.26 -26.49
CA ALA A 534 1.49 16.05 -27.71
C ALA A 534 1.14 17.53 -27.46
N ASN A 535 0.61 17.86 -26.27
CA ASN A 535 0.16 19.22 -25.92
C ASN A 535 1.01 19.88 -24.81
N ASN A 536 2.20 19.34 -24.52
CA ASN A 536 3.17 19.87 -23.55
C ASN A 536 2.65 20.02 -22.11
N TYR A 537 1.81 19.09 -21.63
CA TYR A 537 1.45 18.99 -20.21
C TYR A 537 2.57 18.27 -19.44
N GLN A 538 2.98 18.80 -18.28
CA GLN A 538 4.03 18.20 -17.46
C GLN A 538 3.52 17.06 -16.57
N VAL A 539 2.24 17.08 -16.18
CA VAL A 539 1.66 16.06 -15.29
C VAL A 539 0.34 15.53 -15.83
N VAL A 540 0.11 14.23 -15.70
CA VAL A 540 -1.19 13.57 -15.92
C VAL A 540 -1.69 12.98 -14.62
N LEU A 541 -2.91 13.34 -14.21
CA LEU A 541 -3.59 12.78 -13.04
C LEU A 541 -4.75 11.88 -13.50
N ILE A 542 -4.63 10.57 -13.31
CA ILE A 542 -5.65 9.60 -13.70
C ILE A 542 -6.56 9.32 -12.50
N ASP A 543 -7.82 9.77 -12.56
CA ASP A 543 -8.85 9.30 -11.63
C ASP A 543 -9.35 7.94 -12.08
N THR A 544 -9.58 7.01 -11.15
CA THR A 544 -10.08 5.67 -11.49
C THR A 544 -11.39 5.37 -10.77
N ALA A 545 -12.23 4.54 -11.40
CA ALA A 545 -13.42 3.99 -10.75
C ALA A 545 -13.07 3.35 -9.41
N GLY A 546 -13.92 3.56 -8.39
CA GLY A 546 -13.76 2.85 -7.13
C GLY A 546 -14.08 1.36 -7.29
N ARG A 547 -13.23 0.51 -6.71
CA ARG A 547 -13.29 -0.94 -6.90
C ARG A 547 -13.48 -1.66 -5.58
N ALA A 548 -14.37 -2.63 -5.53
CA ALA A 548 -14.45 -3.54 -4.40
C ALA A 548 -13.18 -4.41 -4.39
N HIS A 549 -12.37 -4.28 -3.34
CA HIS A 549 -11.06 -4.94 -3.22
C HIS A 549 -11.13 -6.48 -3.16
N THR A 550 -12.34 -7.04 -3.02
CA THR A 550 -12.67 -8.47 -3.06
C THR A 550 -13.09 -8.96 -4.45
N ASN A 551 -13.41 -8.07 -5.39
CA ASN A 551 -13.88 -8.44 -6.73
C ASN A 551 -12.70 -8.58 -7.69
N THR A 552 -12.28 -9.83 -7.92
CA THR A 552 -11.13 -10.18 -8.77
C THR A 552 -11.23 -9.64 -10.20
N GLN A 553 -12.42 -9.60 -10.80
CA GLN A 553 -12.63 -9.10 -12.17
C GLN A 553 -12.40 -7.58 -12.26
N LEU A 554 -12.89 -6.81 -11.29
CA LEU A 554 -12.63 -5.36 -11.22
C LEU A 554 -11.16 -5.09 -10.96
N MET A 555 -10.51 -5.90 -10.13
CA MET A 555 -9.09 -5.73 -9.78
C MET A 555 -8.16 -6.10 -10.94
N ALA A 556 -8.46 -7.15 -11.72
CA ALA A 556 -7.65 -7.57 -12.87
C ALA A 556 -7.52 -6.49 -13.97
N SER A 557 -8.50 -5.58 -14.10
CA SER A 557 -8.39 -4.46 -15.05
C SER A 557 -7.40 -3.36 -14.63
N LEU A 558 -6.87 -3.40 -13.40
CA LEU A 558 -5.84 -2.45 -12.94
C LEU A 558 -4.47 -2.75 -13.56
N GLU A 559 -4.06 -4.02 -13.66
CA GLU A 559 -2.82 -4.42 -14.33
C GLU A 559 -2.78 -3.89 -15.77
N LYS A 560 -3.88 -4.06 -16.52
CA LYS A 560 -4.03 -3.49 -17.87
C LYS A 560 -3.91 -1.96 -17.90
N LEU A 561 -4.47 -1.24 -16.93
CA LEU A 561 -4.36 0.21 -16.84
C LEU A 561 -2.91 0.63 -16.59
N VAL A 562 -2.21 -0.06 -15.69
CA VAL A 562 -0.80 0.18 -15.38
C VAL A 562 0.09 -0.09 -16.58
N ASP A 563 -0.09 -1.22 -17.29
CA ASP A 563 0.71 -1.59 -18.46
C ASP A 563 0.56 -0.59 -19.62
N LEU A 564 -0.65 -0.06 -19.84
CA LEU A 564 -0.93 0.86 -20.93
C LEU A 564 -0.61 2.33 -20.60
N ALA A 565 -0.87 2.78 -19.37
CA ALA A 565 -0.63 4.17 -18.96
C ALA A 565 0.79 4.41 -18.41
N LYS A 566 1.47 3.35 -17.94
CA LYS A 566 2.84 3.37 -17.37
C LYS A 566 3.05 4.45 -16.31
N PRO A 567 2.29 4.41 -15.19
CA PRO A 567 2.36 5.44 -14.16
C PRO A 567 3.71 5.48 -13.44
N ASP A 568 4.26 6.68 -13.34
CA ASP A 568 5.43 7.03 -12.53
C ASP A 568 5.11 6.93 -11.04
N LEU A 569 3.87 7.28 -10.65
CA LEU A 569 3.42 7.22 -9.27
C LEU A 569 2.00 6.63 -9.19
N ILE A 570 1.82 5.62 -8.34
CA ILE A 570 0.52 5.03 -8.00
C ILE A 570 0.22 5.34 -6.54
N LEU A 571 -0.83 6.12 -6.32
CA LEU A 571 -1.31 6.47 -4.98
C LEU A 571 -2.66 5.82 -4.70
N GLN A 572 -2.76 5.09 -3.59
CA GLN A 572 -4.03 4.56 -3.11
C GLN A 572 -4.64 5.52 -2.09
N VAL A 573 -5.86 5.96 -2.36
CA VAL A 573 -6.64 6.70 -1.36
C VAL A 573 -7.26 5.69 -0.39
N ALA A 574 -6.89 5.81 0.87
CA ALA A 574 -7.44 5.06 1.99
C ALA A 574 -8.17 6.03 2.94
N GLU A 575 -9.16 5.54 3.66
CA GLU A 575 -9.97 6.34 4.57
C GLU A 575 -9.59 6.05 6.03
N ALA A 576 -9.35 7.11 6.81
CA ALA A 576 -8.87 6.99 8.19
C ALA A 576 -9.82 6.19 9.10
N LEU A 577 -11.13 6.25 8.86
CA LEU A 577 -12.18 5.58 9.64
C LEU A 577 -12.17 4.04 9.55
N VAL A 578 -11.64 3.46 8.47
CA VAL A 578 -11.94 2.07 8.07
C VAL A 578 -11.13 1.00 8.83
N GLY A 579 -10.05 1.39 9.52
CA GLY A 579 -9.33 0.53 10.47
C GLY A 579 -8.76 -0.74 9.82
N ASN A 580 -9.17 -1.91 10.33
CA ASN A 580 -8.66 -3.22 9.89
C ASN A 580 -8.88 -3.50 8.39
N ASP A 581 -10.03 -3.12 7.80
CA ASP A 581 -10.33 -3.45 6.40
C ASP A 581 -9.41 -2.70 5.41
N SER A 582 -8.89 -1.53 5.82
CA SER A 582 -7.89 -0.77 5.05
C SER A 582 -6.63 -1.58 4.75
N VAL A 583 -6.24 -2.50 5.64
CA VAL A 583 -5.09 -3.40 5.43
C VAL A 583 -5.38 -4.42 4.32
N GLY A 584 -6.55 -5.07 4.38
CA GLY A 584 -6.99 -6.03 3.36
C GLY A 584 -7.16 -5.37 1.98
N GLN A 585 -7.71 -4.16 1.95
CA GLN A 585 -7.76 -3.31 0.77
C GLN A 585 -6.37 -3.08 0.18
N ALA A 586 -5.44 -2.54 0.97
CA ALA A 586 -4.10 -2.19 0.49
C ALA A 586 -3.29 -3.39 -0.02
N GLN A 587 -3.38 -4.54 0.66
CA GLN A 587 -2.76 -5.78 0.19
C GLN A 587 -3.36 -6.27 -1.13
N ASN A 588 -4.69 -6.20 -1.30
CA ASN A 588 -5.34 -6.65 -2.54
C ASN A 588 -5.14 -5.69 -3.71
N PHE A 589 -5.11 -4.37 -3.48
CA PHE A 589 -4.67 -3.41 -4.50
C PHE A 589 -3.23 -3.68 -4.92
N THR A 590 -2.29 -3.83 -3.98
CA THR A 590 -0.88 -4.12 -4.28
C THR A 590 -0.72 -5.39 -5.11
N LYS A 591 -1.46 -6.47 -4.82
CA LYS A 591 -1.45 -7.71 -5.61
C LYS A 591 -2.02 -7.54 -7.03
N ALA A 592 -2.99 -6.64 -7.21
CA ALA A 592 -3.71 -6.44 -8.47
C ALA A 592 -2.99 -5.55 -9.50
N LEU A 593 -1.87 -4.91 -9.11
CA LEU A 593 -1.01 -4.12 -10.01
C LEU A 593 -0.06 -4.99 -10.85
N GLY A 594 -0.11 -6.32 -10.68
CA GLY A 594 0.77 -7.26 -11.35
C GLY A 594 2.12 -7.43 -10.66
N LYS A 595 3.05 -8.14 -11.32
CA LYS A 595 4.41 -8.36 -10.79
C LYS A 595 5.38 -7.21 -11.07
N ASN A 596 5.10 -6.43 -12.11
CA ASN A 596 6.02 -5.43 -12.65
C ASN A 596 5.90 -4.05 -11.97
N ARG A 597 4.82 -3.82 -11.22
CA ARG A 597 4.53 -2.55 -10.58
C ARG A 597 3.97 -2.77 -9.18
N LYS A 598 4.37 -1.91 -8.25
CA LYS A 598 3.85 -1.88 -6.88
C LYS A 598 3.10 -0.56 -6.64
N LEU A 599 2.42 -0.49 -5.50
CA LEU A 599 1.89 0.75 -4.96
C LEU A 599 3.04 1.58 -4.38
N ASP A 600 3.07 2.90 -4.63
CA ASP A 600 4.18 3.76 -4.19
C ASP A 600 3.86 4.58 -2.94
N GLY A 601 2.58 4.92 -2.74
CA GLY A 601 2.16 5.70 -1.58
C GLY A 601 0.67 5.64 -1.29
N PHE A 602 0.30 6.08 -0.09
CA PHE A 602 -1.09 6.32 0.30
C PHE A 602 -1.42 7.81 0.35
N ILE A 603 -2.68 8.13 0.02
CA ILE A 603 -3.33 9.36 0.48
C ILE A 603 -4.33 8.95 1.56
N VAL A 604 -4.15 9.40 2.80
CA VAL A 604 -5.06 9.09 3.90
C VAL A 604 -6.11 10.20 4.00
N SER A 605 -7.34 9.90 3.63
CA SER A 605 -8.45 10.84 3.59
C SER A 605 -9.29 10.83 4.87
N LYS A 606 -10.05 11.91 5.06
CA LYS A 606 -11.00 12.11 6.16
C LYS A 606 -10.36 12.08 7.55
N ILE A 607 -9.10 12.49 7.69
CA ILE A 607 -8.41 12.45 9.00
C ILE A 607 -9.07 13.41 10.01
N ASP A 608 -9.71 14.46 9.50
CA ASP A 608 -10.59 15.40 10.22
C ASP A 608 -11.75 14.70 10.96
N THR A 609 -12.13 13.48 10.56
CA THR A 609 -13.27 12.75 11.14
C THR A 609 -12.90 11.76 12.24
N VAL A 610 -11.62 11.41 12.43
CA VAL A 610 -11.20 10.35 13.39
C VAL A 610 -10.72 10.86 14.75
N GLY A 611 -10.59 12.17 14.93
CA GLY A 611 -10.00 12.74 16.14
C GLY A 611 -8.58 12.21 16.37
N SER A 612 -8.35 11.48 17.48
CA SER A 612 -7.06 10.84 17.74
C SER A 612 -6.90 9.41 17.19
N GLY A 613 -7.94 8.87 16.52
CA GLY A 613 -7.97 7.52 15.96
C GLY A 613 -7.21 7.34 14.64
N ILE A 614 -5.96 7.81 14.58
CA ILE A 614 -5.15 7.86 13.35
C ILE A 614 -4.39 6.56 13.03
N GLY A 615 -4.58 5.50 13.82
CA GLY A 615 -3.85 4.22 13.73
C GLY A 615 -4.00 3.45 12.41
N THR A 616 -5.00 3.78 11.59
CA THR A 616 -5.12 3.28 10.21
C THR A 616 -3.85 3.56 9.40
N MET A 617 -3.19 4.70 9.61
CA MET A 617 -1.94 5.05 8.91
C MET A 617 -0.80 4.07 9.23
N ILE A 618 -0.56 3.80 10.53
CA ILE A 618 0.40 2.79 10.98
C ILE A 618 0.07 1.44 10.36
N SER A 619 -1.20 1.06 10.39
CA SER A 619 -1.69 -0.24 9.92
C SER A 619 -1.40 -0.46 8.44
N LEU A 620 -1.64 0.57 7.61
CA LEU A 620 -1.32 0.56 6.18
C LEU A 620 0.18 0.40 5.92
N VAL A 621 1.00 1.26 6.54
CA VAL A 621 2.45 1.28 6.31
C VAL A 621 3.10 -0.01 6.82
N HIS A 622 2.76 -0.46 8.03
CA HIS A 622 3.26 -1.71 8.61
C HIS A 622 2.87 -2.94 7.78
N ALA A 623 1.65 -2.99 7.21
CA ALA A 623 1.19 -4.17 6.47
C ALA A 623 1.67 -4.24 5.01
N THR A 624 2.20 -3.15 4.46
CA THR A 624 2.59 -3.05 3.03
C THR A 624 4.01 -2.56 2.78
N SER A 625 4.65 -1.94 3.78
CA SER A 625 5.89 -1.14 3.65
C SER A 625 5.78 0.04 2.66
N VAL A 626 4.56 0.47 2.34
CA VAL A 626 4.28 1.61 1.46
C VAL A 626 4.01 2.86 2.31
N PRO A 627 4.66 4.01 2.06
CA PRO A 627 4.54 5.21 2.89
C PRO A 627 3.21 5.95 2.70
N VAL A 628 2.82 6.77 3.68
CA VAL A 628 1.77 7.79 3.51
C VAL A 628 2.40 9.03 2.89
N GLN A 629 1.99 9.36 1.67
CA GLN A 629 2.52 10.48 0.89
C GLN A 629 1.78 11.79 1.22
N PHE A 630 0.46 11.72 1.39
CA PHE A 630 -0.39 12.89 1.70
C PHE A 630 -1.52 12.54 2.66
N ILE A 631 -2.03 13.56 3.35
CA ILE A 631 -3.17 13.46 4.26
C ILE A 631 -4.23 14.48 3.85
N GLY A 632 -5.48 14.01 3.71
CA GLY A 632 -6.64 14.85 3.46
C GLY A 632 -7.34 15.22 4.77
N VAL A 633 -7.36 16.53 5.08
CA VAL A 633 -7.81 17.11 6.36
C VAL A 633 -9.15 17.86 6.26
N GLY A 634 -10.00 17.50 5.30
CA GLY A 634 -11.22 18.23 4.97
C GLY A 634 -11.65 18.06 3.52
N GLN A 635 -12.43 19.01 2.99
CA GLN A 635 -13.07 18.93 1.66
C GLN A 635 -12.62 20.01 0.66
N HIS A 636 -12.02 21.11 1.12
CA HIS A 636 -11.53 22.19 0.26
C HIS A 636 -10.20 21.81 -0.43
N TYR A 637 -9.83 22.55 -1.49
CA TYR A 637 -8.60 22.25 -2.24
C TYR A 637 -7.31 22.42 -1.44
N GLY A 638 -7.32 23.34 -0.46
CA GLY A 638 -6.21 23.52 0.49
C GLY A 638 -6.15 22.47 1.61
N ASP A 639 -7.09 21.53 1.69
CA ASP A 639 -7.17 20.56 2.80
C ASP A 639 -6.31 19.32 2.53
N LEU A 640 -5.05 19.54 2.15
CA LEU A 640 -4.01 18.53 1.87
C LEU A 640 -2.74 18.87 2.68
N ARG A 641 -2.15 17.87 3.34
CA ARG A 641 -0.93 18.00 4.16
C ARG A 641 0.08 16.89 3.82
N GLN A 642 1.33 17.10 4.19
CA GLN A 642 2.31 16.03 4.34
C GLN A 642 2.23 15.42 5.75
N LEU A 643 2.71 14.17 5.89
CA LEU A 643 2.73 13.46 7.17
C LEU A 643 3.93 13.91 8.00
N SER A 644 3.68 14.62 9.11
CA SER A 644 4.67 14.71 10.18
C SER A 644 4.68 13.42 11.00
N VAL A 645 5.85 12.77 11.03
CA VAL A 645 6.10 11.61 11.89
C VAL A 645 6.03 11.98 13.38
N PRO A 646 6.68 13.07 13.88
CA PRO A 646 6.50 13.53 15.26
C PRO A 646 5.03 13.71 15.68
N TRP A 647 4.22 14.39 14.85
CA TRP A 647 2.80 14.62 15.13
C TRP A 647 2.03 13.30 15.26
N ALA A 648 2.20 12.39 14.31
CA ALA A 648 1.48 11.12 14.31
C ALA A 648 1.88 10.22 15.48
N VAL A 649 3.18 10.18 15.82
CA VAL A 649 3.68 9.48 17.02
C VAL A 649 3.05 10.09 18.27
N ASN A 650 3.12 11.40 18.45
CA ASN A 650 2.55 12.08 19.62
C ASN A 650 1.05 11.79 19.79
N MET A 651 0.28 11.78 18.70
CA MET A 651 -1.17 11.55 18.74
C MET A 651 -1.56 10.08 19.01
N LEU A 652 -0.67 9.14 18.68
CA LEU A 652 -0.79 7.72 19.05
C LEU A 652 -0.36 7.45 20.50
N MET A 653 0.60 8.21 21.02
CA MET A 653 1.16 8.06 22.37
C MET A 653 0.41 8.85 23.45
N SER A 654 -0.45 9.80 23.08
CA SER A 654 -1.41 10.51 23.95
C SER A 654 -2.64 9.68 24.25
#